data_AF-A0A956BG31-F1
#
_entry.id   AF-A0A956BG31-F1
#
_cell.length_a   1.000
_cell.length_b   1.000
_cell.length_c   1.000
_cell.angle_alpha   90.00
_cell.angle_beta   90.00
_cell.angle_gamma   90.00
#
_symmetry.space_group_name_H-M   'P 1'
#
loop_
_entity.id
_entity.type
_entity.pdbx_description
1 polymer ?
#
loop_
_entity_poly.entity_id
_entity_poly.type
_entity_poly.pdbx_seq_one_letter_code
_entity_poly.pdbx_strand_id
1 'polypeptide(L)'
;MNSLRFFATGLVCALLCTLAPHGAKADQLLRWSTITEGSITVTGNTLGLSKAEDENAPGILDSIGTFITVNTASADGDYPGGTTSSWRDNSSSAVLDLDIDKGDVLRAELIWGGSWGYGGEDVSAHLGSAVRIAFEDGSSISVSPDSTVDWDDFTLNESSPNISTGVKYYIRSADVTDFISNHGEGEYTVSGVPATQSDLIDSLNTAGWTLVVAYSNTELPARNMAIFLGSEWVDEDVNKDFTVAGFCTPTSGAITGTAVISALEGDGGRDGDRVQILSPQTAQYVSLSTPNNPVNNFFASQINDIHGELDTRGTFGNVNHTPSGTQVSGGRQGWDITGVSLSSAQNHLGVNQTQSTLRATSTSDSYMVTTVAMAIDINAPRFDLEDAAGVDHDVTYKGDQITYTIRLANIGNADADHVVLFAPLAPGLSLEDVAVIRSSGTTHPSLTAQDLEDGVSLGTIGYDATVTVEIVANVDAIPTSPSPALFEFQPEWEYDYISCAGEDAIDTVAFANEVIVVAPRIEITATAVPAVLTRGGSGIIRVNVNNTGEAHAEDVTLSVELPTGLDYINGSTELNGQSVADNGGMPFRNDRAVNSPGSSSGTVEAGEGAVVEIGVEVPLTADDTVTVVVVVDPDGDGPLPEVTVEVDVDINGSDAACGNAIVESSEACDDGNLAINDGCDMSCHVEEGWECNGSPSVCEIVDTPDPVTCGDGIIGEGEMCDDANERSNDGCSYLCQVEDGYTCTGEPSVCDNDRDDDGLTDDEEAIHETDPDDPDTDGDGILDGTEVYGDNPTDPTDPDSDDDGLCDGPATVSSPETGTICVEGEDMDADGRVDDTETDPNDWDTDDGGVDDGTEVGRGTDPLDPSDDFPAEDAYRVTGGEQCGCTATDASPFSGAAGLWILGMLWLAGRARRTRREAQK
;
A
#
# COMPACT_ATOMS: atom_id res chain seq x y z
N MET A 1 -4.78 -59.47 20.04
CA MET A 1 -5.44 -60.54 19.28
C MET A 1 -5.47 -60.11 17.82
N ASN A 2 -4.72 -60.82 16.97
CA ASN A 2 -4.72 -60.93 15.49
C ASN A 2 -5.09 -59.69 14.64
N SER A 3 -4.17 -59.10 13.85
CA SER A 3 -3.68 -59.57 12.52
C SER A 3 -4.75 -59.43 11.42
N LEU A 4 -4.55 -58.99 10.18
CA LEU A 4 -3.42 -58.59 9.31
C LEU A 4 -4.05 -58.29 7.92
N ARG A 5 -3.46 -57.38 7.10
CA ARG A 5 -3.28 -57.46 5.62
C ARG A 5 -4.51 -57.38 4.66
N PHE A 6 -4.42 -56.97 3.39
CA PHE A 6 -3.57 -56.17 2.47
C PHE A 6 -4.18 -56.42 1.06
N PHE A 7 -4.30 -55.39 0.21
CA PHE A 7 -4.26 -55.37 -1.29
C PHE A 7 -5.14 -56.30 -2.17
N ALA A 8 -5.84 -55.72 -3.17
CA ALA A 8 -5.47 -55.78 -4.62
C ALA A 8 -6.62 -55.46 -5.62
N THR A 9 -6.42 -54.40 -6.44
CA THR A 9 -6.64 -54.25 -7.92
C THR A 9 -7.98 -54.56 -8.63
N GLY A 10 -8.48 -53.56 -9.41
CA GLY A 10 -8.46 -53.62 -10.89
C GLY A 10 -9.75 -53.70 -11.71
N LEU A 11 -10.25 -52.54 -12.20
CA LEU A 11 -10.69 -52.19 -13.57
C LEU A 11 -11.74 -53.03 -14.37
N VAL A 12 -12.94 -52.46 -14.60
CA VAL A 12 -13.81 -52.54 -15.82
C VAL A 12 -14.71 -51.28 -15.82
N CYS A 13 -14.38 -50.17 -16.48
CA CYS A 13 -14.63 -49.77 -17.88
C CYS A 13 -16.10 -49.82 -18.40
N ALA A 14 -16.68 -48.62 -18.57
CA ALA A 14 -17.65 -48.17 -19.59
C ALA A 14 -19.01 -48.87 -19.74
N LEU A 15 -20.09 -48.22 -19.24
CA LEU A 15 -21.27 -47.77 -20.01
C LEU A 15 -22.33 -47.24 -19.02
N LEU A 16 -22.53 -45.91 -18.95
CA LEU A 16 -23.77 -45.26 -18.51
C LEU A 16 -23.68 -43.75 -18.78
N CYS A 17 -23.44 -43.39 -20.05
CA CYS A 17 -23.93 -42.13 -20.59
C CYS A 17 -25.36 -42.40 -21.05
N THR A 18 -26.36 -41.91 -20.31
CA THR A 18 -27.60 -41.33 -20.86
C THR A 18 -28.45 -40.80 -19.72
N LEU A 19 -28.78 -39.51 -19.84
CA LEU A 19 -29.88 -38.79 -19.19
C LEU A 19 -29.68 -38.45 -17.72
N ALA A 20 -28.83 -37.46 -17.46
CA ALA A 20 -29.11 -36.53 -16.37
C ALA A 20 -30.39 -35.76 -16.76
N PRO A 21 -31.45 -35.76 -15.94
CA PRO A 21 -32.53 -34.81 -16.13
C PRO A 21 -31.93 -33.40 -15.99
N HIS A 22 -32.22 -32.52 -16.94
CA HIS A 22 -31.94 -31.09 -16.78
C HIS A 22 -32.66 -30.64 -15.51
N GLY A 23 -31.87 -30.37 -14.46
CA GLY A 23 -32.38 -29.85 -13.20
C GLY A 23 -33.00 -28.48 -13.44
N ALA A 24 -34.07 -28.18 -12.72
CA ALA A 24 -34.65 -26.85 -12.70
C ALA A 24 -33.56 -25.81 -12.35
N LYS A 25 -33.28 -24.87 -13.27
CA LYS A 25 -32.54 -23.64 -12.96
C LYS A 25 -33.55 -22.61 -12.47
N ALA A 26 -33.53 -22.24 -11.19
CA ALA A 26 -34.46 -21.24 -10.63
C ALA A 26 -33.97 -20.59 -9.31
N ASP A 27 -32.66 -20.39 -9.15
CA ASP A 27 -32.08 -19.55 -8.10
C ASP A 27 -30.92 -18.75 -8.72
N GLN A 28 -30.71 -17.50 -8.27
CA GLN A 28 -29.60 -16.68 -8.77
C GLN A 28 -28.27 -17.23 -8.24
N LEU A 29 -27.27 -17.35 -9.10
CA LEU A 29 -25.91 -17.77 -8.77
C LEU A 29 -25.17 -16.62 -8.08
N LEU A 30 -24.81 -16.80 -6.81
CA LEU A 30 -23.85 -15.93 -6.13
C LEU A 30 -22.49 -16.06 -6.81
N ARG A 31 -21.97 -14.95 -7.34
CA ARG A 31 -20.65 -14.87 -7.99
C ARG A 31 -19.58 -14.47 -7.01
N TRP A 32 -19.90 -13.50 -6.17
CA TRP A 32 -18.95 -12.90 -5.25
C TRP A 32 -19.73 -12.21 -4.12
N SER A 33 -19.18 -12.27 -2.91
CA SER A 33 -19.62 -11.42 -1.81
C SER A 33 -18.48 -11.12 -0.86
N THR A 34 -18.49 -9.93 -0.29
CA THR A 34 -17.59 -9.56 0.79
C THR A 34 -18.30 -8.69 1.83
N ILE A 35 -17.62 -8.47 2.95
CA ILE A 35 -17.97 -7.49 3.96
C ILE A 35 -16.76 -6.59 4.15
N THR A 36 -16.87 -5.33 3.78
CA THR A 36 -15.83 -4.31 4.02
C THR A 36 -16.43 -2.91 3.89
N GLU A 37 -15.66 -1.89 4.25
CA GLU A 37 -15.97 -0.48 3.97
C GLU A 37 -15.86 -0.23 2.47
N GLY A 38 -16.95 0.16 1.83
CA GLY A 38 -17.01 0.21 0.37
C GLY A 38 -18.42 0.19 -0.21
N SER A 39 -18.53 0.10 -1.53
CA SER A 39 -19.81 0.07 -2.24
C SER A 39 -19.76 -0.73 -3.54
N ILE A 40 -20.92 -0.86 -4.18
CA ILE A 40 -21.04 -1.32 -5.56
C ILE A 40 -21.46 -0.14 -6.44
N THR A 41 -20.81 -0.02 -7.58
CA THR A 41 -21.22 0.82 -8.72
C THR A 41 -21.61 -0.06 -9.91
N VAL A 42 -22.24 0.55 -10.91
CA VAL A 42 -22.60 -0.12 -12.16
C VAL A 42 -22.45 0.83 -13.34
N THR A 43 -21.96 0.31 -14.45
CA THR A 43 -22.10 0.94 -15.75
C THR A 43 -22.50 -0.09 -16.81
N GLY A 44 -22.79 0.37 -18.02
CA GLY A 44 -23.12 -0.51 -19.13
C GLY A 44 -23.89 0.19 -20.23
N ASN A 45 -24.09 -0.53 -21.33
CA ASN A 45 -24.83 0.01 -22.46
C ASN A 45 -25.51 -1.09 -23.28
N THR A 46 -26.56 -0.69 -24.01
CA THR A 46 -27.08 -1.52 -25.09
C THR A 46 -26.10 -1.50 -26.27
N LEU A 47 -26.24 -2.49 -27.16
CA LEU A 47 -25.57 -2.54 -28.44
C LEU A 47 -26.51 -2.31 -29.62
N GLY A 48 -27.78 -1.94 -29.37
CA GLY A 48 -28.77 -1.80 -30.43
C GLY A 48 -29.64 -0.55 -30.35
N LEU A 49 -30.12 -0.11 -31.51
CA LEU A 49 -31.08 0.99 -31.66
C LEU A 49 -32.41 0.52 -32.24
N SER A 50 -33.50 1.12 -31.76
CA SER A 50 -34.87 0.80 -32.16
C SER A 50 -35.17 1.07 -33.64
N LYS A 51 -36.18 0.37 -34.21
CA LYS A 51 -36.40 0.29 -35.66
C LYS A 51 -37.82 0.59 -36.12
N ALA A 52 -37.99 0.73 -37.43
CA ALA A 52 -39.28 0.79 -38.11
C ALA A 52 -39.80 -0.63 -38.42
N GLU A 53 -41.11 -0.75 -38.65
CA GLU A 53 -41.78 -2.01 -38.98
C GLU A 53 -41.28 -2.59 -40.32
N ASP A 54 -40.91 -3.87 -40.30
CA ASP A 54 -40.39 -4.64 -41.45
C ASP A 54 -39.17 -3.98 -42.14
N GLU A 55 -38.43 -3.08 -41.45
CA GLU A 55 -37.34 -2.30 -42.06
C GLU A 55 -36.24 -1.95 -41.05
N ASN A 56 -34.97 -2.19 -41.42
CA ASN A 56 -33.80 -1.73 -40.66
C ASN A 56 -33.54 -0.23 -40.91
N ALA A 57 -34.47 0.60 -40.44
CA ALA A 57 -34.40 2.05 -40.44
C ALA A 57 -34.87 2.59 -39.08
N PRO A 58 -34.45 3.81 -38.67
CA PRO A 58 -34.86 4.37 -37.38
C PRO A 58 -36.38 4.39 -37.21
N GLY A 59 -36.85 3.85 -36.09
CA GLY A 59 -38.27 3.85 -35.73
C GLY A 59 -38.48 3.55 -34.26
N ILE A 60 -39.72 3.30 -33.85
CA ILE A 60 -40.13 3.15 -32.45
C ILE A 60 -40.58 1.74 -32.10
N LEU A 61 -40.24 0.74 -32.92
CA LEU A 61 -40.50 -0.64 -32.56
C LEU A 61 -39.51 -1.11 -31.52
N ASP A 62 -40.01 -1.98 -30.65
CA ASP A 62 -39.28 -2.71 -29.64
C ASP A 62 -38.41 -3.80 -30.31
N SER A 63 -37.41 -3.37 -31.08
CA SER A 63 -36.53 -4.28 -31.79
C SER A 63 -35.28 -3.56 -32.25
N ILE A 64 -34.15 -4.22 -32.14
CA ILE A 64 -32.88 -3.73 -32.67
C ILE A 64 -32.92 -3.80 -34.20
N GLY A 65 -32.87 -2.63 -34.86
CA GLY A 65 -32.75 -2.51 -36.32
C GLY A 65 -31.37 -2.15 -36.82
N THR A 66 -30.45 -1.76 -35.94
CA THR A 66 -29.01 -1.64 -36.20
C THR A 66 -28.23 -1.85 -34.91
N PHE A 67 -27.00 -2.33 -35.02
CA PHE A 67 -26.07 -2.30 -33.90
C PHE A 67 -25.39 -0.93 -33.78
N ILE A 68 -25.00 -0.60 -32.55
CA ILE A 68 -24.15 0.53 -32.20
C ILE A 68 -22.68 0.14 -32.46
N THR A 69 -21.90 1.09 -32.97
CA THR A 69 -20.43 1.03 -33.04
C THR A 69 -19.82 2.38 -32.64
N VAL A 70 -18.67 2.39 -31.98
CA VAL A 70 -17.94 3.62 -31.62
C VAL A 70 -17.28 4.25 -32.84
N ASN A 71 -17.19 3.51 -33.95
CA ASN A 71 -16.77 4.05 -35.23
C ASN A 71 -17.83 4.99 -35.81
N THR A 72 -17.72 6.27 -35.47
CA THR A 72 -18.64 7.33 -35.91
C THR A 72 -18.68 7.55 -37.43
N ALA A 73 -17.70 7.02 -38.18
CA ALA A 73 -17.70 7.05 -39.65
C ALA A 73 -18.57 5.94 -40.28
N SER A 74 -18.89 4.89 -39.52
CA SER A 74 -19.80 3.83 -39.95
C SER A 74 -21.26 4.26 -39.77
N ALA A 75 -22.10 3.98 -40.76
CA ALA A 75 -23.54 4.18 -40.67
C ALA A 75 -24.27 3.04 -41.40
N ASP A 76 -25.29 2.47 -40.76
CA ASP A 76 -26.14 1.44 -41.35
C ASP A 76 -27.42 2.08 -41.92
N GLY A 77 -27.54 2.14 -43.24
CA GLY A 77 -28.72 2.69 -43.90
C GLY A 77 -29.01 4.15 -43.52
N ASP A 78 -30.22 4.39 -42.99
CA ASP A 78 -30.71 5.72 -42.59
C ASP A 78 -30.42 6.06 -41.12
N TYR A 79 -29.75 5.18 -40.38
CA TYR A 79 -29.29 5.45 -39.02
C TYR A 79 -28.11 6.46 -39.01
N PRO A 80 -27.92 7.20 -37.89
CA PRO A 80 -26.80 8.10 -37.74
C PRO A 80 -25.44 7.37 -37.76
N GLY A 81 -24.36 8.14 -37.93
CA GLY A 81 -23.00 7.63 -37.77
C GLY A 81 -22.78 7.02 -36.38
N GLY A 82 -21.93 6.01 -36.28
CA GLY A 82 -21.80 5.16 -35.11
C GLY A 82 -22.71 3.92 -35.15
N THR A 83 -23.11 3.47 -36.34
CA THR A 83 -23.99 2.29 -36.49
C THR A 83 -23.46 1.29 -37.50
N THR A 84 -23.81 0.01 -37.32
CA THR A 84 -23.37 -1.11 -38.17
C THR A 84 -24.44 -2.21 -38.23
N SER A 85 -24.52 -2.91 -39.37
CA SER A 85 -25.36 -4.10 -39.56
C SER A 85 -24.69 -5.41 -39.13
N SER A 86 -23.46 -5.36 -38.60
CA SER A 86 -22.74 -6.55 -38.18
C SER A 86 -22.48 -6.54 -36.68
N TRP A 87 -22.92 -7.60 -36.00
CA TRP A 87 -22.56 -7.83 -34.61
C TRP A 87 -21.03 -7.94 -34.41
N ARG A 88 -20.28 -8.30 -35.45
CA ARG A 88 -18.80 -8.40 -35.36
C ARG A 88 -18.13 -7.05 -35.18
N ASP A 89 -18.78 -6.00 -35.64
CA ASP A 89 -18.29 -4.63 -35.58
C ASP A 89 -19.06 -3.82 -34.51
N ASN A 90 -19.95 -4.47 -33.75
CA ASN A 90 -20.68 -3.78 -32.69
C ASN A 90 -19.76 -3.42 -31.53
N SER A 91 -20.00 -2.26 -30.97
CA SER A 91 -19.25 -1.74 -29.83
C SER A 91 -20.01 -0.58 -29.21
N SER A 92 -20.14 -0.54 -27.91
CA SER A 92 -20.70 0.62 -27.22
C SER A 92 -19.92 0.90 -25.93
N SER A 93 -19.83 2.19 -25.62
CA SER A 93 -19.13 2.70 -24.45
C SER A 93 -20.09 3.14 -23.36
N ALA A 94 -19.62 3.09 -22.12
CA ALA A 94 -20.27 3.68 -20.95
C ALA A 94 -19.21 4.14 -19.94
N VAL A 95 -19.54 5.16 -19.15
CA VAL A 95 -18.62 5.73 -18.15
C VAL A 95 -18.82 5.00 -16.83
N LEU A 96 -17.73 4.50 -16.24
CA LEU A 96 -17.69 3.95 -14.89
C LEU A 96 -17.30 5.09 -13.93
N ASP A 97 -18.15 5.35 -12.94
CA ASP A 97 -17.78 6.22 -11.80
C ASP A 97 -17.29 5.33 -10.65
N LEU A 98 -16.06 5.55 -10.20
CA LEU A 98 -15.53 4.96 -8.98
C LEU A 98 -15.28 6.07 -7.95
N ASP A 99 -15.65 5.79 -6.71
CA ASP A 99 -15.36 6.67 -5.58
C ASP A 99 -14.25 5.97 -4.78
N ILE A 100 -13.06 5.92 -5.36
CA ILE A 100 -11.97 5.02 -4.94
C ILE A 100 -10.72 5.75 -4.43
N ASP A 101 -10.75 7.08 -4.32
CA ASP A 101 -9.63 7.92 -3.83
C ASP A 101 -8.95 7.44 -2.53
N LYS A 102 -9.58 6.49 -1.80
CA LYS A 102 -9.10 5.85 -0.56
C LYS A 102 -9.46 4.36 -0.45
N GLY A 103 -9.35 3.60 -1.54
CA GLY A 103 -9.54 2.13 -1.53
C GLY A 103 -9.21 1.46 -2.86
N ASP A 104 -9.76 0.27 -3.08
CA ASP A 104 -9.36 -0.68 -4.13
C ASP A 104 -10.56 -1.28 -4.85
N VAL A 105 -10.37 -1.71 -6.10
CA VAL A 105 -11.37 -2.53 -6.81
C VAL A 105 -11.31 -3.95 -6.26
N LEU A 106 -12.39 -4.39 -5.62
CA LEU A 106 -12.46 -5.71 -4.99
C LEU A 106 -13.00 -6.80 -5.93
N ARG A 107 -13.86 -6.38 -6.87
CA ARG A 107 -14.46 -7.25 -7.88
C ARG A 107 -15.05 -6.45 -9.02
N ALA A 108 -14.70 -6.78 -10.26
CA ALA A 108 -15.42 -6.33 -11.44
C ALA A 108 -15.96 -7.52 -12.25
N GLU A 109 -17.29 -7.62 -12.39
CA GLU A 109 -17.94 -8.64 -13.20
C GLU A 109 -18.52 -7.99 -14.46
N LEU A 110 -17.97 -8.34 -15.63
CA LEU A 110 -18.52 -7.98 -16.92
C LEU A 110 -19.57 -9.01 -17.33
N ILE A 111 -20.78 -8.57 -17.65
CA ILE A 111 -21.90 -9.37 -18.12
C ILE A 111 -22.31 -8.91 -19.51
N TRP A 112 -22.49 -9.84 -20.45
CA TRP A 112 -22.97 -9.54 -21.79
C TRP A 112 -23.91 -10.60 -22.33
N GLY A 113 -24.69 -10.25 -23.33
CA GLY A 113 -25.55 -11.21 -23.98
C GLY A 113 -26.46 -10.61 -25.03
N GLY A 114 -27.42 -11.43 -25.46
CA GLY A 114 -28.35 -11.03 -26.48
C GLY A 114 -29.22 -12.17 -27.00
N SER A 115 -29.96 -11.86 -28.06
CA SER A 115 -30.67 -12.83 -28.89
C SER A 115 -29.69 -13.52 -29.84
N TRP A 116 -29.66 -14.85 -29.89
CA TRP A 116 -28.73 -15.59 -30.75
C TRP A 116 -29.35 -16.38 -31.90
N GLY A 117 -30.67 -16.62 -31.84
CA GLY A 117 -31.37 -17.40 -32.85
C GLY A 117 -32.78 -16.89 -33.05
N TYR A 118 -33.00 -16.06 -34.07
CA TYR A 118 -34.27 -15.40 -34.33
C TYR A 118 -34.34 -14.75 -35.71
N GLY A 119 -35.54 -14.53 -36.27
CA GLY A 119 -35.71 -13.85 -37.56
C GLY A 119 -35.01 -14.50 -38.78
N GLY A 120 -34.61 -15.77 -38.66
CA GLY A 120 -33.80 -16.48 -39.66
C GLY A 120 -32.29 -16.36 -39.49
N GLU A 121 -31.82 -15.59 -38.50
CA GLU A 121 -30.42 -15.48 -38.09
C GLU A 121 -30.08 -16.48 -36.98
N ASP A 122 -28.85 -16.97 -36.99
CA ASP A 122 -28.33 -17.90 -36.00
C ASP A 122 -26.82 -17.64 -35.79
N VAL A 123 -26.47 -17.14 -34.60
CA VAL A 123 -25.08 -16.88 -34.19
C VAL A 123 -24.60 -17.86 -33.11
N SER A 124 -25.29 -18.98 -32.89
CA SER A 124 -24.96 -19.99 -31.86
C SER A 124 -23.52 -20.49 -31.91
N ALA A 125 -22.91 -20.54 -33.10
CA ALA A 125 -21.52 -20.95 -33.28
C ALA A 125 -20.50 -19.99 -32.64
N HIS A 126 -20.92 -18.80 -32.20
CA HIS A 126 -20.06 -17.73 -31.69
C HIS A 126 -20.31 -17.39 -30.21
N LEU A 127 -21.23 -18.04 -29.52
CA LEU A 127 -21.56 -17.71 -28.11
C LEU A 127 -20.42 -17.96 -27.12
N GLY A 128 -19.44 -18.79 -27.53
CA GLY A 128 -18.20 -19.01 -26.79
C GLY A 128 -17.03 -18.15 -27.27
N SER A 129 -17.26 -17.18 -28.16
CA SER A 129 -16.19 -16.27 -28.61
C SER A 129 -15.90 -15.25 -27.52
N ALA A 130 -14.62 -14.90 -27.37
CA ALA A 130 -14.24 -13.79 -26.50
C ALA A 130 -14.78 -12.47 -27.05
N VAL A 131 -15.22 -11.61 -26.14
CA VAL A 131 -15.51 -10.19 -26.42
C VAL A 131 -14.25 -9.37 -26.16
N ARG A 132 -14.26 -8.08 -26.48
CA ARG A 132 -13.19 -7.14 -26.10
C ARG A 132 -13.77 -6.05 -25.22
N ILE A 133 -13.08 -5.75 -24.12
CA ILE A 133 -13.26 -4.52 -23.33
C ILE A 133 -12.04 -3.64 -23.60
N ALA A 134 -12.25 -2.34 -23.70
CA ALA A 134 -11.20 -1.35 -23.92
C ALA A 134 -11.44 -0.13 -23.03
N PHE A 135 -10.37 0.49 -22.56
CA PHE A 135 -10.39 1.77 -21.87
C PHE A 135 -10.19 2.92 -22.86
N GLU A 136 -10.40 4.17 -22.43
CA GLU A 136 -10.46 5.33 -23.32
C GLU A 136 -9.09 5.80 -23.86
N ASP A 137 -8.01 5.42 -23.18
CA ASP A 137 -6.61 5.50 -23.62
C ASP A 137 -6.30 4.61 -24.85
N GLY A 138 -7.16 3.63 -25.14
CA GLY A 138 -7.00 2.66 -26.22
C GLY A 138 -6.50 1.27 -25.78
N SER A 139 -6.13 1.11 -24.50
CA SER A 139 -5.79 -0.18 -23.90
C SER A 139 -6.97 -1.15 -24.02
N SER A 140 -6.69 -2.45 -24.07
CA SER A 140 -7.77 -3.44 -24.18
C SER A 140 -7.34 -4.87 -23.95
N ILE A 141 -8.29 -5.67 -23.46
CA ILE A 141 -8.13 -7.11 -23.31
C ILE A 141 -9.21 -7.90 -24.04
N SER A 142 -8.90 -9.16 -24.37
CA SER A 142 -9.88 -10.11 -24.88
C SER A 142 -10.46 -10.93 -23.74
N VAL A 143 -11.77 -10.82 -23.52
CA VAL A 143 -12.48 -11.41 -22.38
C VAL A 143 -13.19 -12.69 -22.81
N SER A 144 -12.70 -13.83 -22.32
CA SER A 144 -13.32 -15.13 -22.57
C SER A 144 -14.49 -15.39 -21.60
N PRO A 145 -15.63 -15.97 -22.07
CA PRO A 145 -16.74 -16.26 -21.19
C PRO A 145 -16.40 -17.27 -20.08
N ASP A 146 -16.84 -16.99 -18.85
CA ASP A 146 -16.79 -17.94 -17.73
C ASP A 146 -17.73 -19.13 -18.01
N SER A 147 -17.15 -20.33 -18.00
CA SER A 147 -17.85 -21.60 -18.21
C SER A 147 -18.97 -21.90 -17.20
N THR A 148 -18.96 -21.27 -16.02
CA THR A 148 -20.01 -21.42 -14.99
C THR A 148 -21.28 -20.64 -15.34
N VAL A 149 -21.15 -19.61 -16.18
CA VAL A 149 -22.23 -18.76 -16.70
C VAL A 149 -22.39 -18.98 -18.21
N ASP A 150 -22.35 -20.25 -18.63
CA ASP A 150 -22.66 -20.68 -20.00
C ASP A 150 -24.18 -20.92 -20.14
N TRP A 151 -24.95 -19.84 -20.05
CA TRP A 151 -26.40 -19.88 -20.02
C TRP A 151 -26.97 -19.52 -21.39
N ASP A 152 -27.46 -20.52 -22.11
CA ASP A 152 -28.05 -20.38 -23.44
C ASP A 152 -29.35 -21.20 -23.58
N ASP A 153 -29.92 -21.18 -24.79
CA ASP A 153 -31.12 -21.92 -25.18
C ASP A 153 -32.39 -21.59 -24.36
N PHE A 154 -32.48 -20.37 -23.83
CA PHE A 154 -33.74 -19.79 -23.33
C PHE A 154 -34.71 -19.62 -24.50
N THR A 155 -35.43 -20.70 -24.81
CA THR A 155 -36.31 -20.80 -25.97
C THR A 155 -37.74 -20.50 -25.57
N LEU A 156 -38.39 -19.55 -26.24
CA LEU A 156 -39.83 -19.38 -26.15
C LEU A 156 -40.53 -20.51 -26.90
N ASN A 157 -40.91 -21.57 -26.17
CA ASN A 157 -41.74 -22.66 -26.69
C ASN A 157 -43.19 -22.48 -26.25
N GLU A 158 -44.07 -22.45 -27.25
CA GLU A 158 -45.49 -22.08 -27.22
C GLU A 158 -46.34 -22.83 -26.18
N SER A 159 -46.63 -22.19 -25.05
CA SER A 159 -47.90 -22.44 -24.35
C SER A 159 -48.97 -21.37 -24.59
N SER A 160 -48.65 -20.30 -25.34
CA SER A 160 -49.61 -19.24 -25.74
C SER A 160 -50.06 -19.42 -27.20
N PRO A 161 -51.38 -19.54 -27.48
CA PRO A 161 -51.89 -19.99 -28.78
C PRO A 161 -51.83 -18.97 -29.94
N ASN A 162 -51.05 -17.88 -29.84
CA ASN A 162 -51.02 -16.81 -30.85
C ASN A 162 -49.62 -16.26 -31.24
N ILE A 163 -48.51 -16.83 -30.76
CA ILE A 163 -47.15 -16.36 -31.12
C ILE A 163 -46.29 -17.58 -31.49
N SER A 164 -45.71 -17.57 -32.70
CA SER A 164 -44.81 -18.62 -33.21
C SER A 164 -43.45 -18.04 -33.61
N THR A 165 -42.67 -17.53 -32.66
CA THR A 165 -41.45 -16.75 -32.98
C THR A 165 -40.13 -17.44 -32.63
N GLY A 166 -40.07 -18.32 -31.63
CA GLY A 166 -38.91 -19.21 -31.40
C GLY A 166 -37.56 -18.52 -31.12
N VAL A 167 -37.57 -17.28 -30.63
CA VAL A 167 -36.37 -16.53 -30.21
C VAL A 167 -35.62 -17.27 -29.11
N LYS A 168 -34.30 -17.12 -29.13
CA LYS A 168 -33.38 -17.73 -28.17
C LYS A 168 -32.38 -16.72 -27.64
N TYR A 169 -32.17 -16.73 -26.33
CA TYR A 169 -31.27 -15.81 -25.64
C TYR A 169 -30.08 -16.53 -25.02
N TYR A 170 -29.05 -15.75 -24.71
CA TYR A 170 -27.89 -16.18 -23.94
C TYR A 170 -27.35 -15.04 -23.08
N ILE A 171 -26.70 -15.41 -21.98
CA ILE A 171 -25.91 -14.52 -21.13
C ILE A 171 -24.56 -15.17 -20.89
N ARG A 172 -23.52 -14.34 -20.82
CA ARG A 172 -22.17 -14.69 -20.41
C ARG A 172 -21.71 -13.68 -19.37
N SER A 173 -20.73 -14.09 -18.58
CA SER A 173 -19.99 -13.17 -17.74
C SER A 173 -18.51 -13.54 -17.68
N ALA A 174 -17.70 -12.63 -17.19
CA ALA A 174 -16.31 -12.87 -16.83
C ALA A 174 -15.90 -11.93 -15.71
N ASP A 175 -14.91 -12.38 -14.95
CA ASP A 175 -14.15 -11.54 -14.05
C ASP A 175 -13.19 -10.68 -14.86
N VAL A 176 -13.24 -9.36 -14.66
CA VAL A 176 -12.34 -8.39 -15.29
C VAL A 176 -11.70 -7.49 -14.23
N THR A 177 -11.65 -7.94 -12.98
CA THR A 177 -11.17 -7.16 -11.82
C THR A 177 -9.84 -6.48 -12.13
N ASP A 178 -8.81 -7.24 -12.49
CA ASP A 178 -7.45 -6.73 -12.76
C ASP A 178 -7.46 -5.60 -13.81
N PHE A 179 -8.21 -5.77 -14.91
CA PHE A 179 -8.30 -4.72 -15.93
C PHE A 179 -8.98 -3.44 -15.44
N ILE A 180 -9.95 -3.54 -14.53
CA ILE A 180 -10.60 -2.35 -13.95
C ILE A 180 -9.74 -1.75 -12.83
N SER A 181 -9.01 -2.58 -12.07
CA SER A 181 -8.06 -2.11 -11.05
C SER A 181 -6.99 -1.21 -11.67
N ASN A 182 -6.36 -1.66 -12.78
CA ASN A 182 -5.25 -0.93 -13.41
C ASN A 182 -5.68 0.33 -14.19
N HIS A 183 -6.99 0.58 -14.41
CA HIS A 183 -7.44 1.75 -15.20
C HIS A 183 -8.42 2.65 -14.45
N GLY A 184 -8.98 2.21 -13.32
CA GLY A 184 -9.84 3.04 -12.47
C GLY A 184 -11.13 3.53 -13.15
N GLU A 185 -11.51 4.77 -12.82
CA GLU A 185 -12.71 5.41 -13.39
C GLU A 185 -12.49 5.88 -14.83
N GLY A 186 -13.56 5.92 -15.64
CA GLY A 186 -13.47 6.42 -17.01
C GLY A 186 -14.39 5.72 -18.01
N GLU A 187 -14.18 5.94 -19.30
CA GLU A 187 -15.00 5.34 -20.37
C GLU A 187 -14.51 3.94 -20.78
N TYR A 188 -15.40 2.95 -20.60
CA TYR A 188 -15.16 1.56 -21.02
C TYR A 188 -16.00 1.19 -22.24
N THR A 189 -15.36 0.59 -23.25
CA THR A 189 -15.98 0.14 -24.50
C THR A 189 -16.00 -1.38 -24.60
N VAL A 190 -17.19 -1.99 -24.73
CA VAL A 190 -17.33 -3.43 -24.98
C VAL A 190 -17.74 -3.69 -26.43
N SER A 191 -17.08 -4.65 -27.07
CA SER A 191 -17.25 -4.94 -28.50
C SER A 191 -17.29 -6.43 -28.86
N GLY A 192 -17.91 -6.73 -29.99
CA GLY A 192 -17.94 -8.06 -30.60
C GLY A 192 -18.94 -9.03 -29.97
N VAL A 193 -20.03 -8.53 -29.38
CA VAL A 193 -21.08 -9.34 -28.73
C VAL A 193 -22.00 -9.95 -29.79
N PRO A 194 -22.08 -11.30 -29.91
CA PRO A 194 -22.98 -11.94 -30.87
C PRO A 194 -24.46 -11.61 -30.63
N ALA A 195 -25.18 -11.19 -31.68
CA ALA A 195 -26.61 -10.90 -31.59
C ALA A 195 -27.34 -10.97 -32.95
N THR A 196 -28.69 -10.89 -32.93
CA THR A 196 -29.56 -10.86 -34.13
C THR A 196 -30.18 -9.47 -34.41
N GLN A 197 -30.39 -9.11 -35.68
CA GLN A 197 -30.88 -7.80 -36.14
C GLN A 197 -31.91 -7.84 -37.29
N SER A 198 -31.95 -8.91 -38.10
CA SER A 198 -32.80 -9.11 -39.32
C SER A 198 -33.98 -8.14 -39.55
N ASP A 199 -34.14 -7.69 -40.80
CA ASP A 199 -35.23 -6.79 -41.23
C ASP A 199 -36.64 -7.33 -40.91
N LEU A 200 -36.79 -8.65 -40.81
CA LEU A 200 -38.03 -9.36 -40.48
C LEU A 200 -38.32 -9.49 -38.98
N ILE A 201 -37.43 -8.99 -38.11
CA ILE A 201 -37.63 -8.98 -36.66
C ILE A 201 -38.24 -7.63 -36.27
N ASP A 202 -39.41 -7.64 -35.62
CA ASP A 202 -40.12 -6.42 -35.19
C ASP A 202 -40.43 -6.38 -33.68
N SER A 203 -39.93 -7.36 -32.93
CA SER A 203 -40.08 -7.47 -31.47
C SER A 203 -39.01 -8.39 -30.89
N LEU A 204 -38.55 -8.22 -29.65
CA LEU A 204 -37.86 -9.25 -28.84
C LEU A 204 -36.39 -9.59 -29.18
N ASN A 205 -35.69 -8.79 -29.99
CA ASN A 205 -34.24 -8.95 -30.15
C ASN A 205 -33.43 -7.91 -29.36
N THR A 206 -32.43 -8.42 -28.65
CA THR A 206 -31.60 -7.70 -27.68
C THR A 206 -30.12 -7.96 -27.90
N ALA A 207 -29.30 -7.01 -27.49
CA ALA A 207 -27.86 -7.10 -27.35
C ALA A 207 -27.38 -6.00 -26.37
N GLY A 208 -26.48 -6.35 -25.44
CA GLY A 208 -25.93 -5.35 -24.53
C GLY A 208 -24.96 -5.95 -23.53
N TRP A 209 -24.50 -5.09 -22.62
CA TRP A 209 -23.57 -5.44 -21.56
C TRP A 209 -23.77 -4.57 -20.31
N THR A 210 -23.36 -5.11 -19.17
CA THR A 210 -23.37 -4.48 -17.85
C THR A 210 -22.05 -4.80 -17.16
N LEU A 211 -21.39 -3.80 -16.57
CA LEU A 211 -20.23 -3.96 -15.72
C LEU A 211 -20.63 -3.60 -14.29
N VAL A 212 -20.53 -4.56 -13.37
CA VAL A 212 -20.77 -4.35 -11.95
C VAL A 212 -19.43 -4.35 -11.24
N VAL A 213 -19.13 -3.28 -10.51
CA VAL A 213 -17.86 -3.14 -9.78
C VAL A 213 -18.15 -2.96 -8.29
N ALA A 214 -17.53 -3.80 -7.47
CA ALA A 214 -17.47 -3.63 -6.02
C ALA A 214 -16.08 -3.11 -5.65
N TYR A 215 -16.03 -2.09 -4.80
CA TYR A 215 -14.79 -1.41 -4.41
C TYR A 215 -14.78 -1.14 -2.90
N SER A 216 -13.59 -1.09 -2.28
CA SER A 216 -13.38 -0.60 -0.93
C SER A 216 -13.24 0.93 -0.93
N ASN A 217 -13.66 1.56 0.16
CA ASN A 217 -13.40 2.97 0.44
C ASN A 217 -13.60 3.18 1.93
N THR A 218 -12.52 3.55 2.63
CA THR A 218 -12.48 3.71 4.10
C THR A 218 -13.36 4.87 4.63
N GLU A 219 -13.78 5.80 3.76
CA GLU A 219 -14.72 6.85 4.12
C GLU A 219 -16.19 6.39 4.07
N LEU A 220 -16.47 5.28 3.39
CA LEU A 220 -17.81 4.72 3.30
C LEU A 220 -18.11 3.78 4.48
N PRO A 221 -19.39 3.64 4.88
CA PRO A 221 -19.77 2.65 5.88
C PRO A 221 -19.41 1.23 5.43
N ALA A 222 -19.18 0.34 6.40
CA ALA A 222 -19.08 -1.08 6.13
C ALA A 222 -20.38 -1.62 5.49
N ARG A 223 -20.23 -2.39 4.41
CA ARG A 223 -21.35 -2.99 3.68
C ARG A 223 -21.11 -4.47 3.42
N ASN A 224 -22.18 -5.25 3.45
CA ASN A 224 -22.20 -6.52 2.75
C ASN A 224 -22.49 -6.23 1.26
N MET A 225 -21.54 -6.61 0.42
CA MET A 225 -21.62 -6.46 -1.03
C MET A 225 -21.75 -7.84 -1.66
N ALA A 226 -22.69 -8.03 -2.58
CA ALA A 226 -22.92 -9.31 -3.23
C ALA A 226 -23.37 -9.15 -4.68
N ILE A 227 -22.78 -9.94 -5.58
CA ILE A 227 -23.10 -9.97 -7.01
C ILE A 227 -23.75 -11.31 -7.33
N PHE A 228 -24.98 -11.25 -7.85
CA PHE A 228 -25.76 -12.40 -8.25
C PHE A 228 -26.04 -12.34 -9.75
N LEU A 229 -25.85 -13.48 -10.43
CA LEU A 229 -26.25 -13.64 -11.82
C LEU A 229 -27.41 -14.61 -11.94
N GLY A 230 -28.28 -14.38 -12.90
CA GLY A 230 -29.41 -15.23 -13.22
C GLY A 230 -29.87 -15.08 -14.65
N SER A 231 -30.97 -15.77 -14.94
CA SER A 231 -31.58 -15.79 -16.26
C SER A 231 -33.07 -16.02 -16.11
N GLU A 232 -33.70 -15.18 -15.29
CA GLU A 232 -35.06 -15.38 -14.84
C GLU A 232 -36.03 -14.77 -15.85
N TRP A 233 -36.48 -15.61 -16.77
CA TRP A 233 -37.47 -15.23 -17.78
C TRP A 233 -38.83 -14.94 -17.14
N VAL A 234 -39.40 -13.81 -17.55
CA VAL A 234 -40.73 -13.34 -17.17
C VAL A 234 -41.55 -13.22 -18.44
N ASP A 235 -42.71 -13.86 -18.46
CA ASP A 235 -43.68 -13.82 -19.57
C ASP A 235 -44.96 -13.11 -19.10
N GLU A 236 -45.83 -12.76 -20.04
CA GLU A 236 -47.10 -12.09 -19.78
C GLU A 236 -47.95 -12.89 -18.77
N ASP A 237 -48.45 -12.20 -17.73
CA ASP A 237 -49.28 -12.76 -16.65
C ASP A 237 -48.60 -13.89 -15.84
N VAL A 238 -47.27 -14.03 -15.94
CA VAL A 238 -46.49 -14.98 -15.16
C VAL A 238 -45.79 -14.27 -14.01
N ASN A 239 -45.96 -14.82 -12.80
CA ASN A 239 -45.13 -14.45 -11.66
C ASN A 239 -43.91 -15.35 -11.64
N LYS A 240 -42.73 -14.73 -11.63
CA LYS A 240 -41.47 -15.42 -11.52
C LYS A 240 -40.78 -15.06 -10.20
N ASP A 241 -40.75 -16.02 -9.29
CA ASP A 241 -40.06 -15.89 -8.00
C ASP A 241 -38.68 -16.50 -8.12
N PHE A 242 -37.65 -15.81 -7.63
CA PHE A 242 -36.27 -16.28 -7.58
C PHE A 242 -35.58 -15.81 -6.30
N THR A 243 -34.62 -16.61 -5.82
CA THR A 243 -33.91 -16.34 -4.57
C THR A 243 -32.57 -15.66 -4.85
N VAL A 244 -32.24 -14.64 -4.05
CA VAL A 244 -30.88 -14.14 -3.85
C VAL A 244 -30.45 -14.54 -2.44
N ALA A 245 -29.34 -15.28 -2.32
CA ALA A 245 -28.88 -15.87 -1.06
C ALA A 245 -27.36 -15.82 -0.94
N GLY A 246 -26.85 -15.47 0.23
CA GLY A 246 -25.42 -15.25 0.49
C GLY A 246 -25.03 -13.78 0.70
N PHE A 247 -26.01 -12.86 0.72
CA PHE A 247 -25.83 -11.55 1.34
C PHE A 247 -26.07 -11.65 2.85
N CYS A 248 -25.82 -10.58 3.60
CA CYS A 248 -26.28 -10.48 4.98
C CYS A 248 -26.76 -9.07 5.34
N THR A 249 -27.63 -8.99 6.35
CA THR A 249 -28.12 -7.73 6.93
C THR A 249 -27.68 -7.61 8.39
N PRO A 250 -27.56 -6.38 8.94
CA PRO A 250 -27.17 -6.18 10.33
C PRO A 250 -28.00 -6.96 11.34
N THR A 251 -27.38 -7.23 12.49
CA THR A 251 -27.98 -7.99 13.59
C THR A 251 -29.08 -7.24 14.34
N SER A 252 -29.04 -5.90 14.29
CA SER A 252 -30.00 -4.99 14.89
C SER A 252 -30.03 -3.65 14.16
N GLY A 253 -30.97 -2.76 14.49
CA GLY A 253 -31.02 -1.41 13.93
C GLY A 253 -31.82 -1.27 12.64
N ALA A 254 -31.71 -0.09 12.03
CA ALA A 254 -32.29 0.21 10.72
C ALA A 254 -31.40 -0.41 9.63
N ILE A 255 -32.00 -0.79 8.49
CA ILE A 255 -31.28 -1.36 7.36
C ILE A 255 -31.48 -0.41 6.20
N THR A 256 -30.38 -0.06 5.58
CA THR A 256 -30.27 0.72 4.35
C THR A 256 -29.35 -0.03 3.39
N GLY A 257 -29.53 0.22 2.11
CA GLY A 257 -28.72 -0.38 1.07
C GLY A 257 -29.25 -0.04 -0.31
N THR A 258 -28.58 -0.57 -1.32
CA THR A 258 -28.91 -0.40 -2.73
C THR A 258 -28.90 -1.76 -3.41
N ALA A 259 -29.77 -1.96 -4.39
CA ALA A 259 -29.66 -3.04 -5.34
C ALA A 259 -29.63 -2.50 -6.77
N VAL A 260 -28.77 -3.07 -7.60
CA VAL A 260 -28.73 -2.84 -9.04
C VAL A 260 -29.33 -4.07 -9.71
N ILE A 261 -30.20 -3.84 -10.69
CA ILE A 261 -30.86 -4.92 -11.44
C ILE A 261 -30.70 -4.64 -12.93
N SER A 262 -30.25 -5.64 -13.67
CA SER A 262 -30.17 -5.59 -15.13
C SER A 262 -31.08 -6.62 -15.78
N ALA A 263 -31.62 -6.29 -16.95
CA ALA A 263 -32.50 -7.16 -17.71
C ALA A 263 -32.32 -7.02 -19.23
N LEU A 264 -32.76 -8.05 -19.96
CA LEU A 264 -32.96 -8.02 -21.41
C LEU A 264 -34.45 -7.76 -21.68
N GLU A 265 -34.72 -7.03 -22.77
CA GLU A 265 -36.08 -6.80 -23.30
C GLU A 265 -37.04 -6.13 -22.29
N GLY A 266 -36.59 -5.10 -21.56
CA GLY A 266 -37.49 -4.27 -20.76
C GLY A 266 -38.08 -3.14 -21.60
N ASP A 267 -39.35 -3.25 -21.98
CA ASP A 267 -39.92 -2.31 -22.95
C ASP A 267 -40.19 -0.91 -22.40
N GLY A 268 -39.84 0.11 -23.19
CA GLY A 268 -40.31 1.46 -22.93
C GLY A 268 -41.83 1.56 -23.10
N GLY A 269 -42.38 1.05 -24.20
CA GLY A 269 -43.77 1.30 -24.59
C GLY A 269 -44.84 0.46 -23.88
N ARG A 270 -44.45 -0.48 -23.01
CA ARG A 270 -45.35 -1.46 -22.39
C ARG A 270 -45.38 -1.30 -20.88
N ASP A 271 -46.56 -1.44 -20.32
CA ASP A 271 -46.76 -1.40 -18.87
C ASP A 271 -47.00 -2.83 -18.34
N GLY A 272 -46.64 -3.06 -17.09
CA GLY A 272 -46.86 -4.31 -16.39
C GLY A 272 -45.64 -4.80 -15.63
N ASP A 273 -44.45 -4.32 -16.00
CA ASP A 273 -43.20 -4.83 -15.49
C ASP A 273 -42.96 -4.33 -14.07
N ARG A 274 -42.81 -5.29 -13.16
CA ARG A 274 -42.54 -5.01 -11.76
C ARG A 274 -41.49 -5.96 -11.25
N VAL A 275 -40.55 -5.40 -10.49
CA VAL A 275 -39.74 -6.17 -9.56
C VAL A 275 -40.21 -5.88 -8.14
N GLN A 276 -40.35 -6.93 -7.35
CA GLN A 276 -40.85 -6.88 -5.98
C GLN A 276 -39.96 -7.71 -5.07
N ILE A 277 -39.89 -7.33 -3.79
CA ILE A 277 -39.17 -8.07 -2.76
C ILE A 277 -40.15 -8.62 -1.72
N LEU A 278 -39.94 -9.87 -1.29
CA LEU A 278 -40.76 -10.48 -0.24
C LEU A 278 -40.40 -9.86 1.12
N SER A 279 -41.33 -9.08 1.68
CA SER A 279 -41.15 -8.47 2.99
C SER A 279 -41.03 -9.54 4.08
N PRO A 280 -39.94 -9.56 4.87
CA PRO A 280 -39.82 -10.49 6.00
C PRO A 280 -40.78 -10.16 7.14
N GLN A 281 -41.23 -8.90 7.27
CA GLN A 281 -42.15 -8.48 8.34
C GLN A 281 -43.61 -8.86 8.05
N THR A 282 -44.04 -8.75 6.79
CA THR A 282 -45.45 -8.91 6.41
C THR A 282 -45.73 -10.19 5.61
N ALA A 283 -44.68 -10.86 5.11
CA ALA A 283 -44.79 -11.96 4.15
C ALA A 283 -45.61 -11.58 2.89
N GLN A 284 -45.57 -10.30 2.49
CA GLN A 284 -46.18 -9.78 1.27
C GLN A 284 -45.09 -9.21 0.35
N TYR A 285 -45.33 -9.24 -0.95
CA TYR A 285 -44.44 -8.62 -1.92
C TYR A 285 -44.60 -7.09 -1.91
N VAL A 286 -43.48 -6.39 -1.80
CA VAL A 286 -43.38 -4.93 -1.87
C VAL A 286 -42.73 -4.56 -3.20
N SER A 287 -43.38 -3.73 -4.01
CA SER A 287 -42.82 -3.28 -5.28
C SER A 287 -41.64 -2.33 -5.07
N LEU A 288 -40.59 -2.55 -5.85
CA LEU A 288 -39.43 -1.68 -5.93
C LEU A 288 -39.67 -0.60 -6.99
N SER A 289 -39.16 0.62 -6.75
CA SER A 289 -39.21 1.73 -7.70
C SER A 289 -38.35 2.91 -7.23
N THR A 290 -37.77 3.63 -8.17
CA THR A 290 -37.09 4.94 -8.03
C THR A 290 -37.58 5.86 -9.19
N PRO A 291 -37.04 7.08 -9.41
CA PRO A 291 -37.65 8.05 -10.33
C PRO A 291 -37.79 7.62 -11.80
N ASN A 292 -36.84 6.86 -12.36
CA ASN A 292 -36.87 6.41 -13.77
C ASN A 292 -37.28 4.93 -13.97
N ASN A 293 -37.67 4.24 -12.90
CA ASN A 293 -38.16 2.86 -12.89
C ASN A 293 -39.50 2.81 -12.15
N PRO A 294 -40.58 3.30 -12.79
CA PRO A 294 -41.90 3.31 -12.19
C PRO A 294 -42.38 1.90 -11.83
N VAL A 295 -43.20 1.81 -10.77
CA VAL A 295 -43.74 0.54 -10.23
C VAL A 295 -44.39 -0.38 -11.28
N ASN A 296 -44.92 0.18 -12.36
CA ASN A 296 -45.61 -0.56 -13.43
C ASN A 296 -44.79 -0.64 -14.73
N ASN A 297 -43.59 -0.11 -14.78
CA ASN A 297 -42.67 -0.33 -15.90
C ASN A 297 -41.24 -0.17 -15.34
N PHE A 298 -40.79 -1.20 -14.63
CA PHE A 298 -39.58 -1.14 -13.80
C PHE A 298 -38.30 -0.91 -14.62
N PHE A 299 -38.26 -1.30 -15.90
CA PHE A 299 -37.07 -1.17 -16.74
C PHE A 299 -37.18 -0.04 -17.77
N ALA A 300 -38.35 0.10 -18.40
CA ALA A 300 -38.69 1.21 -19.29
C ALA A 300 -37.74 1.46 -20.49
N SER A 301 -36.97 0.45 -20.91
CA SER A 301 -35.93 0.54 -21.95
C SER A 301 -34.87 1.58 -21.59
N GLN A 302 -34.38 1.53 -20.36
CA GLN A 302 -33.47 2.53 -19.79
C GLN A 302 -32.23 1.93 -19.16
N ILE A 303 -31.14 2.69 -19.30
CA ILE A 303 -29.90 2.50 -18.57
C ILE A 303 -29.81 3.63 -17.57
N ASN A 304 -29.96 3.26 -16.29
CA ASN A 304 -29.92 4.16 -15.16
C ASN A 304 -28.71 3.82 -14.27
N ASP A 305 -28.27 4.80 -13.51
CA ASP A 305 -27.24 4.64 -12.48
C ASP A 305 -27.76 3.84 -11.25
N ILE A 306 -26.90 3.73 -10.23
CA ILE A 306 -27.21 3.05 -8.96
C ILE A 306 -28.33 3.73 -8.14
N HIS A 307 -28.71 4.95 -8.48
CA HIS A 307 -29.81 5.69 -7.84
C HIS A 307 -31.12 5.61 -8.62
N GLY A 308 -31.11 4.99 -9.81
CA GLY A 308 -32.26 4.93 -10.71
C GLY A 308 -32.48 6.23 -11.47
N GLU A 309 -31.42 7.02 -11.67
CA GLU A 309 -31.40 8.20 -12.55
C GLU A 309 -30.85 7.83 -13.93
N LEU A 310 -31.41 8.40 -14.99
CA LEU A 310 -31.04 8.07 -16.37
C LEU A 310 -29.58 8.41 -16.66
N ASP A 311 -28.77 7.41 -17.01
CA ASP A 311 -27.39 7.61 -17.44
C ASP A 311 -27.35 7.94 -18.93
N THR A 312 -26.79 9.09 -19.26
CA THR A 312 -26.70 9.62 -20.63
C THR A 312 -25.28 9.67 -21.19
N ARG A 313 -24.29 9.19 -20.44
CA ARG A 313 -22.86 9.34 -20.77
C ARG A 313 -22.36 8.29 -21.76
N GLY A 314 -22.98 7.12 -21.83
CA GLY A 314 -22.62 6.09 -22.81
C GLY A 314 -23.00 6.44 -24.25
N THR A 315 -22.50 5.66 -25.22
CA THR A 315 -22.79 5.83 -26.65
C THR A 315 -24.30 5.87 -26.92
N PHE A 316 -24.75 6.86 -27.71
CA PHE A 316 -26.17 7.18 -27.94
C PHE A 316 -26.99 7.50 -26.68
N GLY A 317 -26.35 7.85 -25.56
CA GLY A 317 -27.01 8.24 -24.32
C GLY A 317 -27.84 9.52 -24.40
N ASN A 318 -27.80 10.24 -25.52
CA ASN A 318 -28.71 11.35 -25.82
C ASN A 318 -30.03 10.92 -26.50
N VAL A 319 -30.19 9.64 -26.86
CA VAL A 319 -31.39 9.09 -27.52
C VAL A 319 -31.95 7.93 -26.69
N ASN A 320 -32.71 8.28 -25.65
CA ASN A 320 -33.29 7.33 -24.69
C ASN A 320 -34.81 7.27 -24.75
N HIS A 321 -35.35 6.10 -24.44
CA HIS A 321 -36.77 5.95 -24.11
C HIS A 321 -37.07 6.66 -22.78
N THR A 322 -38.33 7.04 -22.57
CA THR A 322 -38.73 7.75 -21.35
C THR A 322 -39.37 6.80 -20.33
N PRO A 323 -39.25 7.06 -19.02
CA PRO A 323 -39.90 6.23 -17.99
C PRO A 323 -41.43 6.22 -18.09
N SER A 324 -42.02 7.25 -18.73
CA SER A 324 -43.47 7.33 -18.95
C SER A 324 -43.96 6.48 -20.14
N GLY A 325 -43.07 5.70 -20.74
CA GLY A 325 -43.30 4.82 -21.87
C GLY A 325 -43.44 5.47 -23.25
N THR A 326 -42.91 6.67 -23.41
CA THR A 326 -42.72 7.26 -24.75
C THR A 326 -41.48 6.65 -25.39
N GLN A 327 -41.68 5.93 -26.50
CA GLN A 327 -40.59 5.38 -27.30
C GLN A 327 -39.98 6.44 -28.21
N VAL A 328 -38.65 6.40 -28.35
CA VAL A 328 -37.89 7.33 -29.20
C VAL A 328 -37.42 6.61 -30.46
N SER A 329 -37.49 7.31 -31.60
CA SER A 329 -37.09 6.76 -32.89
C SER A 329 -35.58 6.55 -32.93
N GLY A 330 -35.12 5.31 -33.09
CA GLY A 330 -33.70 4.99 -33.03
C GLY A 330 -33.08 5.20 -31.64
N GLY A 331 -33.88 4.99 -30.59
CA GLY A 331 -33.41 5.01 -29.20
C GLY A 331 -32.70 3.73 -28.79
N ARG A 332 -31.91 3.82 -27.71
CA ARG A 332 -31.23 2.68 -27.08
C ARG A 332 -32.25 1.59 -26.69
N GLN A 333 -32.13 0.39 -27.27
CA GLN A 333 -33.14 -0.66 -27.19
C GLN A 333 -32.60 -1.98 -26.63
N GLY A 334 -33.42 -2.69 -25.86
CA GLY A 334 -33.25 -4.11 -25.56
C GLY A 334 -32.32 -4.48 -24.41
N TRP A 335 -31.67 -3.53 -23.75
CA TRP A 335 -30.86 -3.78 -22.55
C TRP A 335 -31.11 -2.72 -21.49
N ASP A 336 -31.35 -3.18 -20.26
CA ASP A 336 -31.82 -2.35 -19.16
C ASP A 336 -30.94 -2.50 -17.93
N ILE A 337 -30.69 -1.39 -17.24
CA ILE A 337 -29.93 -1.33 -15.98
C ILE A 337 -30.63 -0.33 -15.09
N THR A 338 -30.91 -0.68 -13.82
CA THR A 338 -31.41 0.31 -12.86
C THR A 338 -31.04 -0.02 -11.44
N GLY A 339 -30.64 1.00 -10.68
CA GLY A 339 -30.53 0.96 -9.23
C GLY A 339 -31.87 1.17 -8.52
N VAL A 340 -31.97 0.66 -7.29
CA VAL A 340 -33.06 0.90 -6.33
C VAL A 340 -32.55 0.91 -4.89
N SER A 341 -33.07 1.82 -4.08
CA SER A 341 -32.79 1.80 -2.63
C SER A 341 -33.57 0.69 -1.92
N LEU A 342 -32.89 -0.01 -1.01
CA LEU A 342 -33.46 -1.00 -0.11
C LEU A 342 -33.52 -0.44 1.32
N SER A 343 -34.61 -0.68 2.03
CA SER A 343 -34.71 -0.29 3.43
C SER A 343 -35.65 -1.15 4.25
N SER A 344 -35.36 -1.28 5.54
CA SER A 344 -36.32 -1.88 6.49
C SER A 344 -37.53 -0.97 6.75
N ALA A 345 -37.39 0.36 6.58
CA ALA A 345 -38.49 1.32 6.70
C ALA A 345 -39.59 1.11 5.64
N GLN A 346 -39.20 0.67 4.44
CA GLN A 346 -40.12 0.30 3.35
C GLN A 346 -40.52 -1.19 3.39
N ASN A 347 -40.08 -1.94 4.40
CA ASN A 347 -40.26 -3.39 4.54
C ASN A 347 -39.62 -4.22 3.41
N HIS A 348 -38.53 -3.74 2.81
CA HIS A 348 -37.78 -4.49 1.80
C HIS A 348 -36.92 -5.58 2.46
N LEU A 349 -36.22 -5.21 3.54
CA LEU A 349 -35.30 -6.08 4.29
C LEU A 349 -35.64 -6.07 5.79
N GLY A 350 -35.09 -7.02 6.52
CA GLY A 350 -35.21 -7.19 7.96
C GLY A 350 -33.89 -7.71 8.54
N VAL A 351 -33.71 -7.58 9.86
CA VAL A 351 -32.46 -7.95 10.54
C VAL A 351 -32.20 -9.45 10.46
N ASN A 352 -30.92 -9.86 10.49
CA ASN A 352 -30.49 -11.26 10.44
C ASN A 352 -30.96 -12.03 9.18
N GLN A 353 -31.18 -11.34 8.05
CA GLN A 353 -31.45 -12.00 6.79
C GLN A 353 -30.16 -12.36 6.07
N THR A 354 -30.10 -13.57 5.52
CA THR A 354 -29.03 -14.02 4.62
C THR A 354 -29.52 -14.36 3.20
N GLN A 355 -30.82 -14.21 2.99
CA GLN A 355 -31.49 -14.45 1.73
C GLN A 355 -32.79 -13.66 1.62
N SER A 356 -33.21 -13.38 0.39
CA SER A 356 -34.51 -12.80 0.08
C SER A 356 -35.07 -13.40 -1.21
N THR A 357 -36.39 -13.41 -1.34
CA THR A 357 -37.07 -13.79 -2.58
C THR A 357 -37.50 -12.54 -3.31
N LEU A 358 -37.01 -12.39 -4.54
CA LEU A 358 -37.50 -11.41 -5.48
C LEU A 358 -38.59 -12.03 -6.35
N ARG A 359 -39.54 -11.20 -6.76
CA ARG A 359 -40.58 -11.54 -7.73
C ARG A 359 -40.53 -10.56 -8.87
N ALA A 360 -40.38 -11.08 -10.07
CA ALA A 360 -40.55 -10.35 -11.30
C ALA A 360 -41.88 -10.75 -11.96
N THR A 361 -42.62 -9.77 -12.47
CA THR A 361 -43.93 -9.95 -13.12
C THR A 361 -44.04 -9.05 -14.34
N SER A 362 -44.81 -9.49 -15.35
CA SER A 362 -45.31 -8.61 -16.42
C SER A 362 -46.81 -8.85 -16.66
N THR A 363 -47.49 -7.85 -17.23
CA THR A 363 -48.89 -7.98 -17.71
C THR A 363 -49.04 -7.72 -19.20
N SER A 364 -47.98 -7.34 -19.92
CA SER A 364 -48.06 -7.11 -21.37
C SER A 364 -46.76 -7.27 -22.13
N ASP A 365 -45.69 -7.68 -21.44
CA ASP A 365 -44.33 -7.78 -21.96
C ASP A 365 -43.65 -9.10 -21.53
N SER A 366 -42.46 -9.36 -22.08
CA SER A 366 -41.59 -10.43 -21.64
C SER A 366 -40.13 -9.99 -21.59
N TYR A 367 -39.52 -10.15 -20.42
CA TYR A 367 -38.15 -9.73 -20.15
C TYR A 367 -37.39 -10.79 -19.37
N MET A 368 -36.07 -10.66 -19.29
CA MET A 368 -35.22 -11.57 -18.53
C MET A 368 -34.34 -10.82 -17.55
N VAL A 369 -34.49 -11.07 -16.25
CA VAL A 369 -33.59 -10.53 -15.23
C VAL A 369 -32.27 -11.31 -15.26
N THR A 370 -31.16 -10.60 -15.43
CA THR A 370 -29.83 -11.19 -15.62
C THR A 370 -28.91 -11.03 -14.43
N THR A 371 -29.01 -9.90 -13.73
CA THR A 371 -28.07 -9.54 -12.68
C THR A 371 -28.83 -8.87 -11.56
N VAL A 372 -28.47 -9.23 -10.32
CA VAL A 372 -28.81 -8.47 -9.12
C VAL A 372 -27.52 -8.26 -8.35
N ALA A 373 -27.12 -7.01 -8.13
CA ALA A 373 -26.01 -6.67 -7.25
C ALA A 373 -26.56 -5.91 -6.04
N MET A 374 -26.05 -6.16 -4.85
CA MET A 374 -26.57 -5.59 -3.61
C MET A 374 -25.43 -5.05 -2.75
N ALA A 375 -25.57 -3.82 -2.25
CA ALA A 375 -24.71 -3.23 -1.22
C ALA A 375 -25.60 -2.87 -0.03
N ILE A 376 -25.44 -3.57 1.09
CA ILE A 376 -26.28 -3.42 2.29
C ILE A 376 -25.41 -2.93 3.43
N ASP A 377 -25.76 -1.80 4.03
CA ASP A 377 -25.06 -1.28 5.19
C ASP A 377 -25.13 -2.32 6.32
N ILE A 378 -23.98 -2.65 6.90
CA ILE A 378 -23.86 -3.51 8.07
C ILE A 378 -23.44 -2.70 9.29
N ASN A 379 -23.62 -3.28 10.49
CA ASN A 379 -23.11 -2.63 11.68
C ASN A 379 -21.63 -3.04 11.88
N ALA A 380 -20.75 -2.06 12.04
CA ALA A 380 -19.34 -2.25 12.33
C ALA A 380 -18.85 -1.18 13.32
N PRO A 381 -17.92 -1.51 14.23
CA PRO A 381 -17.18 -0.51 14.97
C PRO A 381 -16.26 0.25 14.03
N ARG A 382 -16.05 1.53 14.33
CA ARG A 382 -15.06 2.37 13.66
C ARG A 382 -14.41 3.23 14.72
N PHE A 383 -13.08 3.25 14.78
CA PHE A 383 -12.37 4.11 15.71
C PHE A 383 -11.93 5.40 15.03
N ASP A 384 -12.05 6.50 15.78
CA ASP A 384 -11.50 7.81 15.43
C ASP A 384 -9.99 7.77 15.65
N LEU A 385 -9.22 7.65 14.56
CA LEU A 385 -7.76 7.49 14.60
C LEU A 385 -7.03 8.84 14.60
N GLU A 386 -7.72 9.91 14.19
CA GLU A 386 -7.19 11.27 14.21
C GLU A 386 -7.03 11.72 15.67
N ASP A 387 -5.79 12.03 16.08
CA ASP A 387 -5.41 12.35 17.47
C ASP A 387 -5.76 11.24 18.49
N ALA A 388 -5.71 9.97 18.08
CA ALA A 388 -5.97 8.84 18.96
C ALA A 388 -4.91 8.66 20.05
N ALA A 389 -3.66 9.06 19.83
CA ALA A 389 -2.60 9.10 20.83
C ALA A 389 -1.99 10.50 20.96
N GLY A 390 -1.55 10.84 22.17
CA GLY A 390 -0.86 12.09 22.46
C GLY A 390 -0.02 12.01 23.73
N VAL A 391 0.79 13.04 23.95
CA VAL A 391 1.69 13.19 25.11
C VAL A 391 1.51 14.55 25.76
N ASP A 392 1.88 14.67 27.03
CA ASP A 392 1.78 15.91 27.78
C ASP A 392 2.90 16.91 27.49
N HIS A 393 4.04 16.45 26.97
CA HIS A 393 5.15 17.28 26.47
C HIS A 393 6.05 16.51 25.49
N ASP A 394 6.64 17.23 24.54
CA ASP A 394 7.42 16.64 23.43
C ASP A 394 8.93 16.57 23.72
N VAL A 395 9.40 17.20 24.81
CA VAL A 395 10.80 17.18 25.26
C VAL A 395 10.88 16.64 26.67
N THR A 396 11.84 15.77 26.97
CA THR A 396 12.00 15.16 28.30
C THR A 396 13.46 15.05 28.73
N TYR A 397 13.69 14.97 30.04
CA TYR A 397 14.97 14.70 30.68
C TYR A 397 14.92 13.41 31.48
N LYS A 398 16.09 12.82 31.74
CA LYS A 398 16.17 11.66 32.63
C LYS A 398 15.67 12.04 34.03
N GLY A 399 14.76 11.24 34.58
CA GLY A 399 14.11 11.49 35.86
C GLY A 399 12.71 12.11 35.75
N ASP A 400 12.33 12.59 34.56
CA ASP A 400 10.98 13.08 34.29
C ASP A 400 9.94 11.95 34.29
N GLN A 401 8.67 12.37 34.27
CA GLN A 401 7.54 11.50 33.99
C GLN A 401 6.87 11.96 32.70
N ILE A 402 6.61 11.01 31.81
CA ILE A 402 5.85 11.22 30.57
C ILE A 402 4.45 10.66 30.77
N THR A 403 3.41 11.40 30.36
CA THR A 403 2.03 10.92 30.37
C THR A 403 1.50 10.76 28.94
N TYR A 404 1.43 9.51 28.48
CA TYR A 404 0.77 9.17 27.22
C TYR A 404 -0.75 9.09 27.41
N THR A 405 -1.52 9.66 26.48
CA THR A 405 -2.97 9.62 26.46
C THR A 405 -3.46 8.92 25.18
N ILE A 406 -4.22 7.85 25.32
CA ILE A 406 -4.78 7.06 24.23
C ILE A 406 -6.31 7.18 24.27
N ARG A 407 -6.94 7.61 23.20
CA ARG A 407 -8.38 7.86 23.09
C ARG A 407 -9.02 6.91 22.08
N LEU A 408 -9.59 5.82 22.59
CA LEU A 408 -10.33 4.84 21.80
C LEU A 408 -11.80 5.28 21.71
N ALA A 409 -12.13 6.11 20.71
CA ALA A 409 -13.49 6.57 20.45
C ALA A 409 -14.14 5.75 19.33
N ASN A 410 -15.06 4.86 19.68
CA ASN A 410 -15.85 4.10 18.70
C ASN A 410 -16.96 4.99 18.13
N ILE A 411 -16.71 5.53 16.94
CA ILE A 411 -17.62 6.37 16.14
C ILE A 411 -18.45 5.55 15.13
N GLY A 412 -18.28 4.23 15.14
CA GLY A 412 -19.06 3.30 14.33
C GLY A 412 -20.50 3.13 14.85
N ASN A 413 -21.18 2.10 14.34
CA ASN A 413 -22.57 1.80 14.67
C ASN A 413 -22.76 0.37 15.24
N ALA A 414 -21.66 -0.32 15.54
CA ALA A 414 -21.63 -1.55 16.34
C ALA A 414 -20.69 -1.43 17.54
N ASP A 415 -20.99 -2.21 18.56
CA ASP A 415 -20.08 -2.39 19.70
C ASP A 415 -18.82 -3.12 19.22
N ALA A 416 -17.65 -2.62 19.63
CA ALA A 416 -16.39 -3.37 19.53
C ALA A 416 -16.30 -4.28 20.75
N ASP A 417 -16.33 -5.58 20.54
CA ASP A 417 -16.20 -6.59 21.58
C ASP A 417 -14.74 -7.01 21.74
N HIS A 418 -14.44 -7.60 22.90
CA HIS A 418 -13.10 -8.10 23.27
C HIS A 418 -11.92 -7.16 22.97
N VAL A 419 -12.09 -5.84 23.12
CA VAL A 419 -11.00 -4.88 22.83
C VAL A 419 -9.78 -5.17 23.71
N VAL A 420 -8.61 -5.33 23.09
CA VAL A 420 -7.30 -5.52 23.72
C VAL A 420 -6.36 -4.42 23.23
N LEU A 421 -5.83 -3.63 24.15
CA LEU A 421 -4.88 -2.54 23.87
C LEU A 421 -3.44 -3.02 24.08
N PHE A 422 -2.58 -2.83 23.09
CA PHE A 422 -1.14 -3.01 23.19
C PHE A 422 -0.48 -1.63 23.13
N ALA A 423 0.42 -1.38 24.08
CA ALA A 423 1.04 -0.07 24.26
C ALA A 423 2.47 -0.25 24.82
N PRO A 424 3.37 -0.89 24.06
CA PRO A 424 4.73 -1.13 24.50
C PRO A 424 5.43 0.19 24.83
N LEU A 425 6.18 0.21 25.93
CA LEU A 425 6.98 1.37 26.30
C LEU A 425 8.39 1.24 25.71
N ALA A 426 8.91 2.33 25.15
CA ALA A 426 10.26 2.38 24.62
C ALA A 426 11.33 2.02 25.68
N PRO A 427 12.47 1.42 25.29
CA PRO A 427 13.58 1.16 26.19
C PRO A 427 14.05 2.42 26.94
N GLY A 428 14.34 2.29 28.23
CA GLY A 428 14.69 3.42 29.09
C GLY A 428 13.52 4.04 29.86
N LEU A 429 12.29 3.62 29.56
CA LEU A 429 11.10 3.98 30.33
C LEU A 429 10.66 2.86 31.29
N SER A 430 10.12 3.24 32.46
CA SER A 430 9.43 2.30 33.36
C SER A 430 8.02 2.76 33.69
N LEU A 431 7.09 1.81 33.77
CA LEU A 431 5.70 2.08 34.07
C LEU A 431 5.49 2.51 35.53
N GLU A 432 4.85 3.66 35.75
CA GLU A 432 4.43 4.16 37.06
C GLU A 432 2.96 3.88 37.36
N ASP A 433 2.04 4.30 36.47
CA ASP A 433 0.60 4.15 36.64
C ASP A 433 -0.12 4.02 35.29
N VAL A 434 -1.28 3.37 35.31
CA VAL A 434 -2.22 3.32 34.18
C VAL A 434 -3.59 3.68 34.68
N ALA A 435 -4.25 4.65 34.05
CA ALA A 435 -5.62 5.03 34.33
C ALA A 435 -6.51 4.75 33.11
N VAL A 436 -7.53 3.90 33.28
CA VAL A 436 -8.56 3.66 32.26
C VAL A 436 -9.82 4.44 32.62
N ILE A 437 -10.14 5.42 31.79
CA ILE A 437 -11.23 6.40 31.98
C ILE A 437 -12.40 6.03 31.08
N ARG A 438 -13.56 5.80 31.69
CA ARG A 438 -14.84 5.54 30.99
C ARG A 438 -15.91 6.51 31.47
N SER A 439 -17.05 6.55 30.77
CA SER A 439 -18.24 7.30 31.22
C SER A 439 -18.75 6.86 32.61
N SER A 440 -18.48 5.61 33.01
CA SER A 440 -18.78 5.07 34.34
C SER A 440 -17.83 5.53 35.45
N GLY A 441 -16.69 6.14 35.10
CA GLY A 441 -15.62 6.56 36.01
C GLY A 441 -14.24 6.03 35.59
N THR A 442 -13.22 6.38 36.37
CA THR A 442 -11.81 6.00 36.17
C THR A 442 -11.44 4.79 37.01
N THR A 443 -10.64 3.89 36.45
CA THR A 443 -10.05 2.73 37.13
C THR A 443 -8.54 2.71 36.93
N HIS A 444 -7.79 2.39 37.98
CA HIS A 444 -6.33 2.21 37.92
C HIS A 444 -6.01 0.71 38.07
N PRO A 445 -5.94 -0.05 36.96
CA PRO A 445 -5.53 -1.44 37.03
C PRO A 445 -4.06 -1.53 37.48
N SER A 446 -3.73 -2.57 38.26
CA SER A 446 -2.34 -2.85 38.60
C SER A 446 -1.71 -3.65 37.45
N LEU A 447 -1.01 -2.94 36.56
CA LEU A 447 -0.34 -3.46 35.38
C LEU A 447 1.19 -3.32 35.52
N THR A 448 1.91 -4.11 34.74
CA THR A 448 3.35 -4.01 34.50
C THR A 448 3.60 -3.55 33.07
N ALA A 449 4.83 -3.12 32.76
CA ALA A 449 5.21 -2.80 31.36
C ALA A 449 4.99 -4.00 30.43
N GLN A 450 5.29 -5.23 30.90
CA GLN A 450 5.02 -6.45 30.14
C GLN A 450 3.53 -6.66 29.86
N ASP A 451 2.62 -6.28 30.77
CA ASP A 451 1.18 -6.42 30.50
C ASP A 451 0.71 -5.46 29.39
N LEU A 452 1.40 -4.34 29.17
CA LEU A 452 1.12 -3.42 28.06
C LEU A 452 1.62 -3.97 26.72
N GLU A 453 2.72 -4.72 26.74
CA GLU A 453 3.28 -5.43 25.57
C GLU A 453 2.47 -6.70 25.24
N ASP A 454 2.03 -7.46 26.25
CA ASP A 454 1.24 -8.68 26.07
C ASP A 454 -0.24 -8.40 25.75
N GLY A 455 -0.70 -7.17 25.94
CA GLY A 455 -2.06 -6.71 25.68
C GLY A 455 -2.95 -6.60 26.92
N VAL A 456 -3.65 -5.45 27.03
CA VAL A 456 -4.58 -5.12 28.12
C VAL A 456 -6.02 -5.18 27.63
N SER A 457 -6.79 -6.13 28.16
CA SER A 457 -8.22 -6.21 27.84
C SER A 457 -9.01 -5.03 28.40
N LEU A 458 -9.63 -4.25 27.50
CA LEU A 458 -10.55 -3.17 27.80
C LEU A 458 -12.03 -3.60 27.78
N GLY A 459 -12.31 -4.82 27.31
CA GLY A 459 -13.65 -5.39 27.18
C GLY A 459 -14.44 -4.72 26.04
N THR A 460 -15.76 -4.70 26.13
CA THR A 460 -16.59 -4.07 25.09
C THR A 460 -16.52 -2.54 25.14
N ILE A 461 -16.21 -1.92 23.99
CA ILE A 461 -16.40 -0.49 23.75
C ILE A 461 -17.65 -0.32 22.88
N GLY A 462 -18.75 0.09 23.51
CA GLY A 462 -20.00 0.29 22.79
C GLY A 462 -19.90 1.34 21.69
N TYR A 463 -20.75 1.26 20.67
CA TYR A 463 -20.82 2.33 19.67
C TYR A 463 -21.18 3.68 20.32
N ASP A 464 -20.68 4.78 19.76
CA ASP A 464 -20.73 6.13 20.34
C ASP A 464 -20.05 6.27 21.73
N ALA A 465 -19.30 5.27 22.19
CA ALA A 465 -18.56 5.33 23.46
C ALA A 465 -17.08 5.66 23.24
N THR A 466 -16.48 6.31 24.23
CA THR A 466 -15.05 6.56 24.28
C THR A 466 -14.46 5.96 25.55
N VAL A 467 -13.34 5.27 25.39
CA VAL A 467 -12.44 4.87 26.49
C VAL A 467 -11.14 5.65 26.32
N THR A 468 -10.69 6.30 27.38
CA THR A 468 -9.36 6.96 27.39
C THR A 468 -8.45 6.18 28.32
N VAL A 469 -7.22 5.91 27.89
CA VAL A 469 -6.17 5.28 28.70
C VAL A 469 -5.04 6.29 28.87
N GLU A 470 -4.72 6.63 30.11
CA GLU A 470 -3.54 7.44 30.45
C GLU A 470 -2.46 6.50 31.00
N ILE A 471 -1.25 6.57 30.44
CA ILE A 471 -0.09 5.77 30.87
C ILE A 471 0.98 6.75 31.35
N VAL A 472 1.35 6.64 32.62
CA VAL A 472 2.43 7.44 33.21
C VAL A 472 3.69 6.58 33.27
N ALA A 473 4.76 7.03 32.61
CA ALA A 473 6.05 6.36 32.58
C ALA A 473 7.16 7.26 33.14
N ASN A 474 8.09 6.69 33.90
CA ASN A 474 9.29 7.37 34.38
C ASN A 474 10.42 7.22 33.36
N VAL A 475 11.20 8.28 33.15
CA VAL A 475 12.39 8.26 32.28
C VAL A 475 13.62 7.81 33.08
N ASP A 476 13.93 6.52 33.04
CA ASP A 476 15.06 5.96 33.79
C ASP A 476 16.41 6.16 33.10
N ALA A 477 16.41 6.15 31.76
CA ALA A 477 17.59 6.38 30.94
C ALA A 477 17.21 6.97 29.57
N ILE A 478 18.04 7.90 29.08
CA ILE A 478 17.98 8.35 27.68
C ILE A 478 18.70 7.32 26.80
N PRO A 479 18.17 6.96 25.62
CA PRO A 479 18.87 6.10 24.66
C PRO A 479 20.30 6.58 24.39
N THR A 480 21.24 5.63 24.44
CA THR A 480 22.66 5.90 24.27
C THR A 480 23.05 5.86 22.80
N SER A 481 24.03 6.66 22.40
CA SER A 481 24.64 6.62 21.06
C SER A 481 25.09 5.19 20.69
N PRO A 482 24.89 4.72 19.44
CA PRO A 482 24.49 5.50 18.25
C PRO A 482 22.98 5.79 18.11
N SER A 483 22.10 5.14 18.88
CA SER A 483 20.64 5.37 18.78
C SER A 483 20.25 6.84 19.02
N PRO A 484 19.25 7.38 18.32
CA PRO A 484 18.77 8.74 18.53
C PRO A 484 18.21 8.91 19.95
N ALA A 485 18.35 10.11 20.51
CA ALA A 485 17.87 10.42 21.86
C ALA A 485 16.37 10.76 21.86
N LEU A 486 15.53 9.80 21.51
CA LEU A 486 14.08 9.95 21.45
C LEU A 486 13.35 8.69 21.95
N PHE A 487 12.07 8.82 22.26
CA PHE A 487 11.17 7.73 22.61
C PHE A 487 9.98 7.74 21.66
N GLU A 488 9.85 6.69 20.86
CA GLU A 488 8.69 6.43 20.01
C GLU A 488 7.60 5.70 20.79
N PHE A 489 6.35 6.04 20.49
CA PHE A 489 5.18 5.42 21.10
C PHE A 489 4.03 5.37 20.10
N GLN A 490 3.69 4.17 19.65
CA GLN A 490 2.55 3.92 18.78
C GLN A 490 1.69 2.78 19.37
N PRO A 491 0.58 3.09 20.04
CA PRO A 491 -0.30 2.07 20.57
C PRO A 491 -1.21 1.49 19.49
N GLU A 492 -1.53 0.22 19.63
CA GLU A 492 -2.45 -0.52 18.77
C GLU A 492 -3.55 -1.18 19.60
N TRP A 493 -4.69 -1.47 19.01
CA TRP A 493 -5.69 -2.30 19.67
C TRP A 493 -6.39 -3.25 18.71
N GLU A 494 -6.55 -4.47 19.19
CA GLU A 494 -7.33 -5.51 18.57
C GLU A 494 -8.74 -5.50 19.12
N TYR A 495 -9.72 -5.83 18.28
CA TYR A 495 -11.10 -6.01 18.69
C TYR A 495 -11.83 -6.96 17.76
N ASP A 496 -12.91 -7.55 18.25
CA ASP A 496 -13.81 -8.37 17.44
C ASP A 496 -15.22 -7.78 17.38
N TYR A 497 -15.96 -8.14 16.33
CA TYR A 497 -17.37 -7.79 16.20
C TYR A 497 -18.12 -8.74 15.29
N ILE A 498 -19.45 -8.77 15.41
CA ILE A 498 -20.32 -9.58 14.56
C ILE A 498 -21.19 -8.65 13.72
N SER A 499 -20.81 -8.48 12.45
CA SER A 499 -21.60 -7.71 11.48
C SER A 499 -22.90 -8.39 11.09
N CYS A 500 -22.85 -9.73 10.99
CA CYS A 500 -23.92 -10.53 10.41
C CYS A 500 -24.26 -11.74 11.29
N ALA A 501 -25.55 -11.97 11.52
CA ALA A 501 -25.95 -13.03 12.43
C ALA A 501 -25.69 -14.42 11.86
N GLY A 502 -25.00 -15.24 12.65
CA GLY A 502 -24.65 -16.60 12.29
C GLY A 502 -23.30 -16.72 11.58
N GLU A 503 -22.66 -15.60 11.28
CA GLU A 503 -21.25 -15.55 10.88
C GLU A 503 -20.35 -15.58 12.12
N ASP A 504 -19.09 -15.96 11.89
CA ASP A 504 -18.04 -15.88 12.90
C ASP A 504 -17.72 -14.40 13.20
N ALA A 505 -17.09 -14.14 14.35
CA ALA A 505 -16.62 -12.80 14.68
C ALA A 505 -15.52 -12.39 13.69
N ILE A 506 -15.53 -11.12 13.30
CA ILE A 506 -14.47 -10.50 12.50
C ILE A 506 -13.49 -9.91 13.50
N ASP A 507 -12.24 -10.40 13.44
CA ASP A 507 -11.12 -9.83 14.18
C ASP A 507 -10.54 -8.66 13.37
N THR A 508 -10.20 -7.55 14.03
CA THR A 508 -9.70 -6.35 13.38
C THR A 508 -8.68 -5.66 14.30
N VAL A 509 -7.71 -4.98 13.68
CA VAL A 509 -6.67 -4.19 14.36
C VAL A 509 -6.83 -2.74 13.96
N ALA A 510 -6.56 -1.83 14.89
CA ALA A 510 -6.43 -0.41 14.60
C ALA A 510 -5.20 0.16 15.33
N PHE A 511 -4.54 1.11 14.69
CA PHE A 511 -3.35 1.77 15.19
C PHE A 511 -3.65 3.23 15.45
N ALA A 512 -3.12 3.78 16.54
CA ALA A 512 -3.10 5.22 16.71
C ALA A 512 -2.03 5.86 15.82
N ASN A 513 -2.09 7.18 15.72
CA ASN A 513 -0.96 7.99 15.28
C ASN A 513 0.27 7.76 16.19
N GLU A 514 1.45 7.87 15.61
CA GLU A 514 2.71 7.83 16.34
C GLU A 514 2.89 9.09 17.20
N VAL A 515 3.55 8.91 18.35
CA VAL A 515 3.95 9.97 19.27
C VAL A 515 5.45 9.86 19.53
N ILE A 516 6.18 10.95 19.32
CA ILE A 516 7.63 11.02 19.52
C ILE A 516 7.95 12.02 20.64
N VAL A 517 8.71 11.58 21.64
CA VAL A 517 9.25 12.43 22.71
C VAL A 517 10.76 12.49 22.58
N VAL A 518 11.32 13.68 22.33
CA VAL A 518 12.76 13.87 22.18
C VAL A 518 13.44 14.22 23.50
N ALA A 519 14.73 13.92 23.62
CA ALA A 519 15.53 14.25 24.80
C ALA A 519 16.87 14.90 24.40
N PRO A 520 17.36 15.89 25.17
CA PRO A 520 18.74 16.30 25.06
C PRO A 520 19.66 15.23 25.63
N ARG A 521 20.86 15.09 25.04
CA ARG A 521 21.87 14.14 25.50
C ARG A 521 23.19 14.87 25.71
N ILE A 522 23.44 15.25 26.97
CA ILE A 522 24.65 15.99 27.33
C ILE A 522 25.80 15.03 27.61
N GLU A 523 26.79 15.05 26.74
CA GLU A 523 28.06 14.33 26.84
C GLU A 523 29.18 15.30 27.18
N ILE A 524 30.03 14.91 28.14
CA ILE A 524 31.08 15.79 28.65
C ILE A 524 32.42 15.11 28.53
N THR A 525 33.40 15.89 28.07
CA THR A 525 34.81 15.49 28.11
C THR A 525 35.61 16.59 28.78
N ALA A 526 36.59 16.21 29.60
CA ALA A 526 37.47 17.17 30.24
C ALA A 526 38.93 16.71 30.15
N THR A 527 39.83 17.63 29.82
CA THR A 527 41.25 17.33 29.52
C THR A 527 42.18 18.43 30.01
N ALA A 528 43.39 18.06 30.44
CA ALA A 528 44.45 19.03 30.73
C ALA A 528 45.25 19.33 29.45
N VAL A 529 45.57 20.62 29.22
CA VAL A 529 46.37 21.06 28.07
C VAL A 529 47.51 21.97 28.57
N PRO A 530 48.79 21.56 28.42
CA PRO A 530 49.23 20.25 27.92
C PRO A 530 48.84 19.10 28.88
N ALA A 531 48.79 17.86 28.37
CA ALA A 531 48.38 16.67 29.12
C ALA A 531 49.22 16.42 30.40
N VAL A 532 50.48 16.90 30.41
CA VAL A 532 51.37 16.86 31.58
C VAL A 532 51.68 18.29 32.03
N LEU A 533 51.35 18.62 33.29
CA LEU A 533 51.60 19.93 33.89
C LEU A 533 52.74 19.86 34.91
N THR A 534 53.96 20.20 34.50
CA THR A 534 55.12 20.15 35.41
C THR A 534 54.97 21.09 36.61
N ARG A 535 55.50 20.71 37.79
CA ARG A 535 55.59 21.58 38.98
C ARG A 535 56.16 22.98 38.66
N GLY A 536 55.39 24.01 38.98
CA GLY A 536 55.71 25.42 38.69
C GLY A 536 55.37 25.86 37.26
N GLY A 537 54.79 24.97 36.45
CA GLY A 537 54.23 25.24 35.13
C GLY A 537 52.77 25.67 35.20
N SER A 538 52.23 26.04 34.04
CA SER A 538 50.85 26.47 33.86
C SER A 538 50.24 25.80 32.63
N GLY A 539 48.94 25.53 32.66
CA GLY A 539 48.16 25.02 31.55
C GLY A 539 46.69 25.40 31.67
N ILE A 540 45.84 24.71 30.93
CA ILE A 540 44.37 24.86 31.01
C ILE A 540 43.71 23.50 31.27
N ILE A 541 42.58 23.53 31.96
CA ILE A 541 41.59 22.45 31.93
C ILE A 541 40.55 22.84 30.89
N ARG A 542 40.42 22.04 29.83
CA ARG A 542 39.40 22.21 28.78
C ARG A 542 38.27 21.22 29.03
N VAL A 543 37.06 21.74 29.16
CA VAL A 543 35.82 20.98 29.29
C VAL A 543 34.98 21.21 28.03
N ASN A 544 34.64 20.15 27.30
CA ASN A 544 33.64 20.19 26.24
C ASN A 544 32.33 19.62 26.80
N VAL A 545 31.25 20.36 26.62
CA VAL A 545 29.87 19.97 26.96
C VAL A 545 29.12 19.90 25.63
N ASN A 546 28.94 18.71 25.10
CA ASN A 546 28.33 18.47 23.79
C ASN A 546 26.90 17.96 23.99
N ASN A 547 25.94 18.49 23.23
CA ASN A 547 24.62 17.92 23.15
C ASN A 547 24.53 17.05 21.89
N THR A 548 24.52 15.74 22.07
CA THR A 548 24.40 14.76 20.98
C THR A 548 22.97 14.27 20.80
N GLY A 549 21.99 14.86 21.48
CA GLY A 549 20.58 14.44 21.44
C GLY A 549 19.73 15.25 20.45
N GLU A 550 18.45 14.92 20.39
CA GLU A 550 17.49 15.44 19.39
C GLU A 550 16.80 16.74 19.84
N ALA A 551 16.89 17.10 21.11
CA ALA A 551 16.36 18.34 21.66
C ALA A 551 17.47 19.28 22.15
N HIS A 552 17.24 20.59 22.08
CA HIS A 552 18.11 21.54 22.78
C HIS A 552 17.94 21.41 24.29
N ALA A 553 19.05 21.48 25.03
CA ALA A 553 19.02 21.47 26.49
C ALA A 553 18.87 22.91 27.01
N GLU A 554 17.97 23.13 27.98
CA GLU A 554 17.76 24.42 28.63
C GLU A 554 18.27 24.42 30.06
N ASP A 555 18.61 25.61 30.56
CA ASP A 555 19.12 25.83 31.93
C ASP A 555 20.35 24.98 32.33
N VAL A 556 21.11 24.48 31.35
CA VAL A 556 22.32 23.67 31.55
C VAL A 556 23.33 24.42 32.42
N THR A 557 23.74 23.81 33.54
CA THR A 557 24.77 24.36 34.42
C THR A 557 26.01 23.48 34.53
N LEU A 558 27.16 24.11 34.69
CA LEU A 558 28.46 23.47 34.85
C LEU A 558 29.09 23.91 36.17
N SER A 559 29.68 22.96 36.90
CA SER A 559 30.62 23.22 37.99
C SER A 559 31.91 22.41 37.83
N VAL A 560 33.02 23.03 38.24
CA VAL A 560 34.36 22.48 38.17
C VAL A 560 35.02 22.64 39.54
N GLU A 561 35.37 21.52 40.16
CA GLU A 561 36.12 21.49 41.41
C GLU A 561 37.60 21.21 41.12
N LEU A 562 38.44 22.20 41.41
CA LEU A 562 39.90 22.02 41.36
C LEU A 562 40.41 21.39 42.67
N PRO A 563 41.22 20.33 42.60
CA PRO A 563 41.79 19.66 43.77
C PRO A 563 42.88 20.51 44.43
N THR A 564 43.26 20.12 45.65
CA THR A 564 44.48 20.66 46.28
C THR A 564 45.71 20.28 45.46
N GLY A 565 46.45 21.25 44.95
CA GLY A 565 47.60 21.01 44.05
C GLY A 565 47.45 21.63 42.66
N LEU A 566 46.29 22.22 42.34
CA LEU A 566 46.09 23.11 41.20
C LEU A 566 45.56 24.46 41.69
N ASP A 567 46.30 25.52 41.41
CA ASP A 567 45.88 26.89 41.72
C ASP A 567 45.26 27.53 40.47
N TYR A 568 44.09 28.15 40.62
CA TYR A 568 43.44 28.89 39.54
C TYR A 568 44.24 30.15 39.15
N ILE A 569 44.47 30.35 37.85
CA ILE A 569 45.07 31.58 37.31
C ILE A 569 43.97 32.64 37.16
N ASN A 570 44.04 33.70 37.95
CA ASN A 570 43.02 34.75 37.96
C ASN A 570 42.80 35.41 36.58
N GLY A 571 41.56 35.43 36.10
CA GLY A 571 41.15 36.03 34.83
C GLY A 571 41.46 35.17 33.60
N SER A 572 41.66 33.86 33.78
CA SER A 572 42.03 32.93 32.70
C SER A 572 40.85 32.16 32.11
N THR A 573 39.66 32.19 32.72
CA THR A 573 38.55 31.39 32.21
C THR A 573 37.96 31.95 30.93
N GLU A 574 37.75 31.08 29.95
CA GLU A 574 37.04 31.36 28.70
C GLU A 574 35.87 30.39 28.50
N LEU A 575 34.77 30.89 27.91
CA LEU A 575 33.65 30.11 27.39
C LEU A 575 33.55 30.41 25.91
N ASN A 576 33.67 29.39 25.06
CA ASN A 576 33.67 29.52 23.59
C ASN A 576 34.67 30.58 23.09
N GLY A 577 35.86 30.63 23.72
CA GLY A 577 36.92 31.60 23.42
C GLY A 577 36.63 33.04 23.86
N GLN A 578 35.58 33.28 24.64
CA GLN A 578 35.27 34.59 25.23
C GLN A 578 35.59 34.60 26.73
N SER A 579 36.34 35.61 27.19
CA SER A 579 36.74 35.70 28.60
C SER A 579 35.55 35.86 29.55
N VAL A 580 35.54 35.07 30.62
CA VAL A 580 34.51 35.05 31.66
C VAL A 580 35.03 35.74 32.92
N ALA A 581 34.29 36.70 33.46
CA ALA A 581 34.71 37.46 34.65
C ALA A 581 34.67 36.62 35.95
N ASP A 582 35.74 36.72 36.73
CA ASP A 582 35.97 36.01 38.02
C ASP A 582 34.95 36.31 39.12
N ASN A 583 34.39 37.52 39.18
CA ASN A 583 33.42 37.94 40.20
C ASN A 583 33.78 37.58 41.66
N GLY A 584 35.07 37.56 42.00
CA GLY A 584 35.57 37.26 43.35
C GLY A 584 36.05 35.82 43.58
N GLY A 585 36.16 35.00 42.53
CA GLY A 585 36.72 33.65 42.58
C GLY A 585 36.92 33.05 41.18
N MET A 586 37.16 31.74 41.10
CA MET A 586 37.19 31.02 39.83
C MET A 586 35.78 30.93 39.22
N PRO A 587 35.56 31.36 37.97
CA PRO A 587 34.32 31.07 37.24
C PRO A 587 34.06 29.55 37.18
N PHE A 588 32.79 29.12 37.25
CA PHE A 588 32.37 27.70 37.32
C PHE A 588 32.82 26.94 38.58
N ARG A 589 33.30 27.61 39.64
CA ARG A 589 33.56 26.93 40.92
C ARG A 589 32.30 26.34 41.58
N ASN A 590 31.16 26.96 41.33
CA ASN A 590 29.84 26.42 41.62
C ASN A 590 29.03 26.50 40.33
N ASP A 591 27.85 25.90 40.35
CA ASP A 591 26.94 25.82 39.21
C ASP A 591 26.76 27.17 38.52
N ARG A 592 27.05 27.16 37.22
CA ARG A 592 26.95 28.31 36.36
C ARG A 592 26.49 27.86 34.99
N ALA A 593 25.53 28.60 34.44
CA ALA A 593 25.03 28.37 33.10
C ALA A 593 26.14 28.28 32.05
N VAL A 594 26.05 27.26 31.19
CA VAL A 594 26.90 27.04 30.01
C VAL A 594 26.01 27.07 28.77
N ASN A 595 26.56 27.45 27.61
CA ASN A 595 25.79 27.55 26.38
C ASN A 595 26.65 27.35 25.14
N SER A 596 26.05 26.88 24.05
CA SER A 596 26.73 26.77 22.75
C SER A 596 27.01 28.18 22.16
N PRO A 597 27.93 28.29 21.18
CA PRO A 597 28.32 29.57 20.60
C PRO A 597 27.16 30.32 19.93
N GLY A 598 26.67 31.39 20.56
CA GLY A 598 25.63 32.26 19.99
C GLY A 598 24.26 32.08 20.61
N SER A 599 24.04 31.02 21.38
CA SER A 599 22.79 30.75 22.09
C SER A 599 22.63 31.53 23.39
N SER A 600 21.42 31.50 23.95
CA SER A 600 21.13 32.05 25.27
C SER A 600 21.94 31.37 26.36
N SER A 601 22.25 32.10 27.43
CA SER A 601 22.89 31.54 28.62
C SER A 601 22.05 30.37 29.17
N GLY A 602 22.65 29.19 29.30
CA GLY A 602 21.97 27.97 29.74
C GLY A 602 21.48 27.07 28.61
N THR A 603 21.55 27.52 27.34
CA THR A 603 21.06 26.74 26.20
C THR A 603 22.21 26.05 25.46
N VAL A 604 22.17 24.73 25.32
CA VAL A 604 23.07 23.95 24.46
C VAL A 604 22.24 23.31 23.35
N GLU A 605 22.33 23.87 22.14
CA GLU A 605 21.56 23.40 20.98
C GLU A 605 21.88 21.94 20.63
N ALA A 606 20.90 21.22 20.07
CA ALA A 606 21.09 19.88 19.53
C ALA A 606 22.22 19.85 18.48
N GLY A 607 23.12 18.87 18.58
CA GLY A 607 24.29 18.73 17.71
C GLY A 607 25.41 19.76 17.95
N GLU A 608 25.23 20.72 18.86
CA GLU A 608 26.25 21.70 19.21
C GLU A 608 26.93 21.40 20.55
N GLY A 609 28.03 22.11 20.83
CA GLY A 609 28.74 21.98 22.09
C GLY A 609 29.30 23.30 22.60
N ALA A 610 29.51 23.37 23.92
CA ALA A 610 30.14 24.47 24.60
C ALA A 610 31.54 24.06 25.09
N VAL A 611 32.50 24.98 24.98
CA VAL A 611 33.89 24.75 25.41
C VAL A 611 34.24 25.72 26.53
N VAL A 612 34.55 25.19 27.71
CA VAL A 612 35.02 25.96 28.87
C VAL A 612 36.49 25.67 29.12
N GLU A 613 37.33 26.70 29.11
CA GLU A 613 38.75 26.60 29.39
C GLU A 613 39.10 27.34 30.68
N ILE A 614 39.77 26.67 31.63
CA ILE A 614 40.15 27.24 32.93
C ILE A 614 41.67 27.16 33.08
N GLY A 615 42.34 28.31 33.19
CA GLY A 615 43.79 28.35 33.42
C GLY A 615 44.16 27.94 34.84
N VAL A 616 45.13 27.03 34.94
CA VAL A 616 45.64 26.48 36.20
C VAL A 616 47.16 26.54 36.24
N GLU A 617 47.71 26.75 37.44
CA GLU A 617 49.14 26.64 37.73
C GLU A 617 49.41 25.56 38.78
N VAL A 618 50.52 24.85 38.62
CA VAL A 618 50.89 23.76 39.54
C VAL A 618 51.86 24.29 40.59
N PRO A 619 51.50 24.32 41.89
CA PRO A 619 52.43 24.72 42.94
C PRO A 619 53.62 23.76 43.04
N LEU A 620 54.77 24.28 43.46
CA LEU A 620 55.99 23.46 43.67
C LEU A 620 55.83 22.36 44.74
N THR A 621 54.71 22.34 45.46
CA THR A 621 54.39 21.41 46.55
C THR A 621 53.29 20.43 46.20
N ALA A 622 52.82 20.38 44.94
CA ALA A 622 51.73 19.50 44.52
C ALA A 622 52.15 18.02 44.54
N ASP A 623 51.16 17.16 44.84
CA ASP A 623 51.26 15.70 44.76
C ASP A 623 51.49 15.26 43.29
N ASP A 624 51.86 13.99 43.10
CA ASP A 624 52.36 13.50 41.81
C ASP A 624 51.24 13.35 40.75
N THR A 625 49.99 13.22 41.19
CA THR A 625 48.77 13.18 40.36
C THR A 625 47.64 13.90 41.11
N VAL A 626 46.79 14.65 40.40
CA VAL A 626 45.63 15.35 40.98
C VAL A 626 44.40 15.19 40.08
N THR A 627 43.23 15.00 40.68
CA THR A 627 41.97 14.73 39.96
C THR A 627 41.05 15.95 39.98
N VAL A 628 40.65 16.45 38.81
CA VAL A 628 39.64 17.49 38.65
C VAL A 628 38.27 16.85 38.50
N VAL A 629 37.27 17.35 39.23
CA VAL A 629 35.89 16.87 39.13
C VAL A 629 35.08 17.90 38.36
N VAL A 630 34.41 17.46 37.30
CA VAL A 630 33.49 18.26 36.50
C VAL A 630 32.10 17.69 36.65
N VAL A 631 31.13 18.54 36.96
CA VAL A 631 29.73 18.18 37.12
C VAL A 631 28.89 19.07 36.21
N VAL A 632 28.01 18.48 35.42
CA VAL A 632 27.00 19.21 34.65
C VAL A 632 25.62 18.75 35.07
N ASP A 633 24.75 19.74 35.24
CA ASP A 633 23.32 19.56 35.37
C ASP A 633 22.67 19.89 34.01
N PRO A 634 22.13 18.89 33.28
CA PRO A 634 21.55 19.07 31.96
C PRO A 634 20.26 19.91 31.92
N ASP A 635 19.52 20.02 33.03
CA ASP A 635 18.22 20.72 33.11
C ASP A 635 18.19 21.84 34.16
N GLY A 636 19.18 21.90 35.06
CA GLY A 636 19.31 22.95 36.05
C GLY A 636 18.36 22.85 37.24
N ASP A 637 17.59 21.78 37.36
CA ASP A 637 16.60 21.57 38.44
C ASP A 637 17.18 20.85 39.67
N GLY A 638 18.43 20.36 39.59
CA GLY A 638 19.22 19.81 40.69
C GLY A 638 18.70 18.48 41.27
N PRO A 639 19.25 18.06 42.43
CA PRO A 639 20.31 17.06 42.43
C PRO A 639 19.83 15.70 41.84
N LEU A 640 20.31 15.42 40.63
CA LEU A 640 20.16 14.22 39.80
C LEU A 640 19.15 14.36 38.64
N PRO A 641 19.55 13.94 37.43
CA PRO A 641 20.80 13.24 37.10
C PRO A 641 21.93 14.19 36.62
N GLU A 642 22.88 14.47 37.52
CA GLU A 642 24.12 15.17 37.15
C GLU A 642 25.07 14.22 36.40
N VAL A 643 25.74 14.74 35.37
CA VAL A 643 26.79 14.02 34.65
C VAL A 643 28.15 14.42 35.21
N THR A 644 28.95 13.45 35.68
CA THR A 644 30.25 13.71 36.34
C THR A 644 31.41 13.10 35.56
N VAL A 645 32.48 13.88 35.36
CA VAL A 645 33.74 13.44 34.74
C VAL A 645 34.91 13.76 35.68
N GLU A 646 35.78 12.77 35.90
CA GLU A 646 37.03 12.92 36.64
C GLU A 646 38.23 12.99 35.68
N VAL A 647 39.11 13.96 35.86
CA VAL A 647 40.31 14.16 35.02
C VAL A 647 41.57 14.08 35.87
N ASP A 648 42.40 13.06 35.62
CA ASP A 648 43.71 12.95 36.25
C ASP A 648 44.74 13.83 35.52
N VAL A 649 45.42 14.70 36.26
CA VAL A 649 46.47 15.59 35.78
C VAL A 649 47.82 15.11 36.30
N ASP A 650 48.72 14.70 35.40
CA ASP A 650 50.09 14.30 35.73
C ASP A 650 50.98 15.54 35.95
N ILE A 651 51.66 15.57 37.11
CA ILE A 651 52.45 16.72 37.58
C ILE A 651 53.96 16.50 37.52
N ASN A 652 54.41 15.25 37.48
CA ASN A 652 55.79 14.97 37.86
C ASN A 652 56.78 14.83 36.72
N GLY A 653 56.37 14.41 35.53
CA GLY A 653 57.29 14.14 34.40
C GLY A 653 58.59 13.43 34.82
N SER A 654 58.59 12.65 35.91
CA SER A 654 59.76 12.06 36.54
C SER A 654 59.37 10.78 37.30
N ASP A 655 59.29 9.70 36.54
CA ASP A 655 60.44 8.80 36.49
C ASP A 655 60.88 8.82 35.01
N ALA A 656 62.14 8.53 34.64
CA ALA A 656 62.37 7.38 33.75
C ALA A 656 61.38 6.23 34.03
N ALA A 657 60.13 6.52 33.70
CA ALA A 657 58.99 5.65 33.77
C ALA A 657 58.83 5.24 32.34
N CYS A 658 59.11 3.96 32.13
CA CYS A 658 58.74 3.35 30.89
C CYS A 658 57.27 3.62 30.62
N GLY A 659 56.94 4.03 29.40
CA GLY A 659 55.59 4.32 28.98
C GLY A 659 55.19 5.79 29.04
N ASN A 660 56.16 6.70 28.93
CA ASN A 660 55.90 8.15 28.90
C ASN A 660 56.00 8.76 27.48
N ALA A 661 56.15 7.92 26.45
CA ALA A 661 56.28 8.23 25.04
C ALA A 661 57.58 8.96 24.65
N ILE A 662 58.59 8.96 25.53
CA ILE A 662 59.87 9.67 25.32
C ILE A 662 61.02 8.70 25.61
N VAL A 663 61.79 8.33 24.59
CA VAL A 663 62.97 7.46 24.77
C VAL A 663 64.12 8.25 25.41
N GLU A 664 64.32 8.04 26.70
CA GLU A 664 65.39 8.67 27.49
C GLU A 664 66.71 7.88 27.42
N SER A 665 67.81 8.47 27.90
CA SER A 665 69.16 7.87 27.78
C SER A 665 69.38 6.52 28.49
N SER A 666 68.42 6.08 29.29
CA SER A 666 68.40 4.80 30.02
C SER A 666 67.51 3.72 29.40
N GLU A 667 66.76 4.05 28.35
CA GLU A 667 65.71 3.20 27.77
C GLU A 667 66.14 2.68 26.39
N ALA A 668 65.72 1.47 26.05
CA ALA A 668 65.93 0.89 24.72
C ALA A 668 64.74 1.17 23.78
N CYS A 669 63.57 1.42 24.35
CA CYS A 669 62.33 1.82 23.71
C CYS A 669 61.45 2.56 24.75
N ASP A 670 60.42 3.29 24.33
CA ASP A 670 59.33 3.80 25.19
C ASP A 670 58.12 4.13 24.30
N ASP A 671 57.11 3.27 24.30
CA ASP A 671 55.92 3.32 23.44
C ASP A 671 54.71 4.02 24.07
N GLY A 672 54.93 4.75 25.17
CA GLY A 672 53.87 5.52 25.82
C GLY A 672 52.95 4.72 26.74
N ASN A 673 53.27 3.46 27.04
CA ASN A 673 52.55 2.71 28.07
C ASN A 673 53.43 1.64 28.81
N LEU A 674 52.83 0.85 29.72
CA LEU A 674 53.51 -0.18 30.55
C LEU A 674 53.01 -1.60 30.26
N ALA A 675 52.34 -1.81 29.13
CA ALA A 675 51.88 -3.11 28.69
C ALA A 675 53.08 -4.02 28.40
N ILE A 676 52.76 -5.30 28.30
CA ILE A 676 53.73 -6.35 28.01
C ILE A 676 53.22 -7.07 26.76
N ASN A 677 54.12 -7.38 25.82
CA ASN A 677 53.85 -7.92 24.48
C ASN A 677 53.36 -6.93 23.43
N ASP A 678 53.60 -5.63 23.59
CA ASP A 678 53.44 -4.59 22.55
C ASP A 678 54.80 -4.10 22.00
N GLY A 679 55.89 -4.75 22.43
CA GLY A 679 57.23 -4.56 21.91
C GLY A 679 58.16 -3.77 22.81
N CYS A 680 57.65 -3.03 23.80
CA CYS A 680 58.45 -2.38 24.83
C CYS A 680 58.01 -2.79 26.25
N ASP A 681 58.85 -3.55 26.96
CA ASP A 681 58.47 -4.06 28.28
C ASP A 681 58.32 -2.94 29.32
N MET A 682 57.65 -3.24 30.44
CA MET A 682 57.50 -2.34 31.61
C MET A 682 58.82 -1.83 32.26
N SER A 683 59.99 -2.24 31.75
CA SER A 683 61.31 -1.73 32.13
C SER A 683 62.04 -1.05 30.97
N CYS A 684 61.34 -0.77 29.88
CA CYS A 684 61.80 -0.14 28.64
C CYS A 684 62.94 -0.86 27.94
N HIS A 685 62.84 -2.19 27.92
CA HIS A 685 63.61 -3.05 27.05
C HIS A 685 62.75 -3.52 25.88
N VAL A 686 63.34 -3.55 24.68
CA VAL A 686 62.71 -4.15 23.52
C VAL A 686 62.46 -5.63 23.79
N GLU A 687 61.22 -6.07 23.63
CA GLU A 687 60.79 -7.44 23.90
C GLU A 687 61.34 -8.42 22.84
N GLU A 688 61.51 -9.69 23.22
CA GLU A 688 62.10 -10.70 22.33
C GLU A 688 61.18 -10.94 21.11
N GLY A 689 61.68 -10.65 19.91
CA GLY A 689 60.90 -10.77 18.67
C GLY A 689 60.42 -9.44 18.09
N TRP A 690 60.72 -8.31 18.73
CA TRP A 690 60.27 -6.97 18.32
C TRP A 690 61.43 -6.06 17.92
N GLU A 691 61.16 -5.10 17.03
CA GLU A 691 62.06 -4.00 16.66
C GLU A 691 61.36 -2.66 16.91
N CYS A 692 61.89 -1.87 17.85
CA CYS A 692 61.33 -0.58 18.23
C CYS A 692 62.14 0.58 17.66
N ASN A 693 61.46 1.51 17.00
CA ASN A 693 62.06 2.71 16.40
C ASN A 693 61.24 3.97 16.73
N GLY A 694 61.92 5.08 17.02
CA GLY A 694 61.26 6.38 17.25
C GLY A 694 61.32 6.87 18.70
N SER A 695 60.61 7.98 18.97
CA SER A 695 60.33 8.51 20.30
C SER A 695 59.04 9.36 20.19
N PRO A 696 57.86 8.83 20.57
CA PRO A 696 57.63 7.49 21.13
C PRO A 696 58.10 6.37 20.22
N SER A 697 58.58 5.29 20.83
CA SER A 697 58.91 4.05 20.13
C SER A 697 57.65 3.49 19.48
N VAL A 698 57.76 3.19 18.20
CA VAL A 698 56.81 2.33 17.48
C VAL A 698 57.51 0.99 17.33
N CYS A 699 56.92 -0.05 17.90
CA CYS A 699 57.49 -1.38 17.93
C CYS A 699 56.76 -2.28 16.93
N GLU A 700 57.51 -2.97 16.08
CA GLU A 700 56.98 -3.91 15.08
C GLU A 700 57.61 -5.30 15.27
N ILE A 701 56.83 -6.37 15.11
CA ILE A 701 57.30 -7.75 15.25
C ILE A 701 58.25 -8.10 14.09
N VAL A 702 59.42 -8.64 14.42
CA VAL A 702 60.41 -9.14 13.47
C VAL A 702 60.18 -10.62 13.19
N ASP A 703 59.20 -10.87 12.33
CA ASP A 703 59.04 -12.08 11.49
C ASP A 703 59.41 -13.42 12.17
N THR A 704 58.58 -13.84 13.12
CA THR A 704 58.31 -15.27 13.36
C THR A 704 56.81 -15.49 13.34
N PRO A 705 56.31 -16.58 12.72
CA PRO A 705 54.90 -16.71 12.36
C PRO A 705 54.01 -16.66 13.61
N ASP A 706 53.21 -15.61 13.69
CA ASP A 706 52.36 -15.30 14.84
C ASP A 706 51.22 -16.31 15.00
N PRO A 707 50.79 -16.57 16.25
CA PRO A 707 49.47 -17.09 16.50
C PRO A 707 48.44 -16.02 16.10
N VAL A 708 47.55 -16.39 15.17
CA VAL A 708 46.33 -15.68 14.79
C VAL A 708 45.67 -15.07 16.04
N THR A 709 45.57 -13.74 16.11
CA THR A 709 45.11 -12.99 17.29
C THR A 709 43.86 -12.24 16.89
N CYS A 710 42.71 -12.85 17.18
CA CYS A 710 41.43 -12.31 16.79
C CYS A 710 40.96 -11.18 17.71
N GLY A 711 40.38 -10.14 17.12
CA GLY A 711 39.82 -8.97 17.80
C GLY A 711 40.79 -7.81 17.94
N ASP A 712 41.87 -7.78 17.16
CA ASP A 712 42.85 -6.69 17.16
C ASP A 712 42.58 -5.63 16.07
N GLY A 713 41.55 -5.85 15.27
CA GLY A 713 41.08 -4.99 14.19
C GLY A 713 41.88 -5.13 12.89
N ILE A 714 42.73 -6.15 12.76
CA ILE A 714 43.59 -6.37 11.60
C ILE A 714 43.33 -7.77 11.03
N ILE A 715 43.04 -7.89 9.73
CA ILE A 715 42.90 -9.22 9.10
C ILE A 715 44.28 -9.78 8.74
N GLY A 716 44.82 -10.61 9.63
CA GLY A 716 46.10 -11.28 9.50
C GLY A 716 46.12 -12.56 8.64
N GLU A 717 47.30 -13.18 8.52
CA GLU A 717 47.51 -14.41 7.73
C GLU A 717 46.84 -15.62 8.43
N GLY A 718 45.58 -15.91 8.09
CA GLY A 718 44.79 -17.03 8.65
C GLY A 718 43.39 -16.66 9.16
N GLU A 719 43.06 -15.37 9.15
CA GLU A 719 41.78 -14.80 9.59
C GLU A 719 40.86 -14.62 8.39
N MET A 720 39.55 -14.77 8.61
CA MET A 720 38.51 -14.52 7.59
C MET A 720 37.77 -13.20 7.86
N CYS A 721 37.85 -12.68 9.09
CA CYS A 721 37.35 -11.40 9.57
C CYS A 721 38.13 -11.03 10.85
N ASP A 722 38.10 -9.77 11.28
CA ASP A 722 38.51 -9.29 12.60
C ASP A 722 37.78 -7.97 12.95
N ASP A 723 36.75 -8.03 13.79
CA ASP A 723 35.86 -6.90 14.14
C ASP A 723 36.31 -6.11 15.39
N ALA A 724 37.63 -6.12 15.65
CA ALA A 724 38.27 -5.43 16.76
C ALA A 724 37.73 -5.82 18.15
N ASN A 725 37.13 -7.01 18.27
CA ASN A 725 36.73 -7.60 19.53
C ASN A 725 36.74 -9.15 19.49
N GLU A 726 36.62 -9.82 20.64
CA GLU A 726 36.61 -11.30 20.74
C GLU A 726 35.19 -11.88 20.97
N ARG A 727 34.15 -11.09 20.68
CA ARG A 727 32.77 -11.53 20.87
C ARG A 727 32.40 -12.48 19.73
N SER A 728 31.22 -13.05 19.84
CA SER A 728 30.71 -14.02 18.87
C SER A 728 29.21 -13.81 18.81
N ASN A 729 28.64 -14.09 17.66
CA ASN A 729 27.31 -13.69 17.17
C ASN A 729 27.17 -12.18 16.95
N ASP A 730 28.24 -11.55 16.48
CA ASP A 730 28.29 -10.18 15.95
C ASP A 730 29.00 -10.14 14.58
N GLY A 731 29.11 -11.30 13.95
CA GLY A 731 29.54 -11.46 12.56
C GLY A 731 30.98 -11.92 12.42
N CYS A 732 31.86 -11.56 13.36
CA CYS A 732 33.17 -12.17 13.48
C CYS A 732 33.33 -12.98 14.76
N SER A 733 33.52 -14.28 14.64
CA SER A 733 33.69 -15.13 15.82
C SER A 733 35.03 -14.90 16.50
N TYR A 734 35.15 -15.28 17.78
CA TYR A 734 36.40 -15.27 18.56
C TYR A 734 37.57 -16.10 17.97
N LEU A 735 37.33 -16.84 16.87
CA LEU A 735 38.34 -17.59 16.12
C LEU A 735 38.68 -16.92 14.77
N CYS A 736 38.22 -15.69 14.55
CA CYS A 736 38.35 -14.92 13.32
C CYS A 736 37.86 -15.70 12.10
N GLN A 737 36.68 -16.28 12.29
CA GLN A 737 35.87 -16.88 11.24
C GLN A 737 34.60 -16.06 11.14
N VAL A 738 34.23 -15.70 9.90
CA VAL A 738 32.93 -15.12 9.59
C VAL A 738 31.86 -16.08 10.10
N GLU A 739 30.90 -15.53 10.84
CA GLU A 739 29.81 -16.30 11.42
C GLU A 739 28.73 -16.60 10.38
N ASP A 740 27.97 -17.66 10.61
CA ASP A 740 26.98 -18.12 9.64
C ASP A 740 25.87 -17.06 9.53
N GLY A 741 25.66 -16.53 8.32
CA GLY A 741 24.67 -15.48 8.06
C GLY A 741 25.17 -14.04 8.22
N TYR A 742 26.49 -13.83 8.24
CA TYR A 742 27.08 -12.48 8.24
C TYR A 742 28.03 -12.31 7.06
N THR A 743 28.08 -11.10 6.54
CA THR A 743 29.15 -10.63 5.66
C THR A 743 30.10 -9.80 6.50
N CYS A 744 31.41 -9.88 6.24
CA CYS A 744 32.41 -9.10 6.96
C CYS A 744 33.33 -8.42 5.95
N THR A 745 33.34 -7.09 5.94
CA THR A 745 34.17 -6.29 5.02
C THR A 745 35.03 -5.29 5.78
N GLY A 746 36.15 -4.88 5.18
CA GLY A 746 37.07 -3.91 5.80
C GLY A 746 38.07 -4.50 6.80
N GLU A 747 38.94 -3.63 7.31
CA GLU A 747 39.97 -3.90 8.32
C GLU A 747 40.06 -2.66 9.25
N PRO A 748 39.47 -2.68 10.46
CA PRO A 748 38.72 -3.79 11.09
C PRO A 748 37.50 -4.22 10.27
N SER A 749 37.16 -5.51 10.35
CA SER A 749 35.93 -6.02 9.78
C SER A 749 34.72 -5.34 10.41
N VAL A 750 33.90 -4.72 9.59
CA VAL A 750 32.52 -4.42 9.94
C VAL A 750 31.73 -5.61 9.43
N CYS A 751 30.97 -6.22 10.33
CA CYS A 751 30.15 -7.37 9.99
C CYS A 751 28.68 -7.03 10.23
N ASP A 752 27.88 -7.23 9.21
CA ASP A 752 26.44 -7.05 9.16
C ASP A 752 25.79 -8.34 8.65
N ASN A 753 24.48 -8.42 8.82
CA ASN A 753 23.64 -9.48 8.29
C ASN A 753 23.01 -9.06 6.95
N ASP A 754 23.69 -8.24 6.17
CA ASP A 754 23.35 -7.89 4.79
C ASP A 754 24.25 -8.76 3.89
N ARG A 755 23.66 -9.72 3.16
CA ARG A 755 24.45 -10.77 2.49
C ARG A 755 24.97 -10.37 1.12
N ASP A 756 24.32 -9.43 0.48
CA ASP A 756 24.63 -8.94 -0.85
C ASP A 756 25.02 -7.46 -0.90
N ASP A 757 25.13 -6.81 0.26
CA ASP A 757 25.62 -5.45 0.50
C ASP A 757 24.76 -4.40 -0.22
N ASP A 758 23.44 -4.56 -0.21
CA ASP A 758 22.49 -3.73 -0.95
C ASP A 758 21.84 -2.62 -0.10
N GLY A 759 21.98 -2.70 1.23
CA GLY A 759 21.42 -1.76 2.20
C GLY A 759 20.24 -2.30 3.01
N LEU A 760 19.76 -3.52 2.74
CA LEU A 760 18.80 -4.26 3.57
C LEU A 760 19.48 -5.41 4.29
N THR A 761 19.10 -5.62 5.55
CA THR A 761 19.54 -6.80 6.28
C THR A 761 18.70 -8.03 5.91
N ASP A 762 19.28 -9.23 6.02
CA ASP A 762 18.60 -10.54 5.84
C ASP A 762 17.23 -10.65 6.51
N ASP A 763 17.06 -9.96 7.66
CA ASP A 763 15.82 -9.94 8.42
C ASP A 763 14.80 -8.93 7.84
N GLU A 764 15.27 -7.80 7.28
CA GLU A 764 14.46 -6.82 6.54
C GLU A 764 14.05 -7.35 5.17
N GLU A 765 14.93 -8.03 4.45
CA GLU A 765 14.62 -8.68 3.18
C GLU A 765 13.50 -9.73 3.33
N ALA A 766 13.47 -10.45 4.45
CA ALA A 766 12.37 -11.37 4.77
C ALA A 766 11.03 -10.67 5.01
N ILE A 767 11.02 -9.37 5.34
CA ILE A 767 9.82 -8.53 5.49
C ILE A 767 9.39 -7.95 4.14
N HIS A 768 10.35 -7.53 3.32
CA HIS A 768 10.13 -6.95 1.99
C HIS A 768 9.97 -8.00 0.88
N GLU A 769 10.07 -9.30 1.22
CA GLU A 769 9.94 -10.44 0.30
C GLU A 769 11.04 -10.50 -0.78
N THR A 770 12.18 -9.85 -0.56
CA THR A 770 13.36 -9.84 -1.42
C THR A 770 14.26 -11.06 -1.21
N ASP A 771 15.23 -11.34 -2.11
CA ASP A 771 16.14 -12.50 -2.02
C ASP A 771 17.47 -12.13 -1.32
N PRO A 772 17.76 -12.66 -0.10
CA PRO A 772 18.98 -12.36 0.68
C PRO A 772 20.33 -12.78 0.09
N ASP A 773 20.38 -13.07 -1.20
CA ASP A 773 21.60 -13.40 -1.93
C ASP A 773 21.62 -12.67 -3.31
N ASP A 774 20.66 -11.77 -3.59
CA ASP A 774 20.49 -11.01 -4.84
C ASP A 774 20.14 -9.54 -4.54
N PRO A 775 21.10 -8.59 -4.70
CA PRO A 775 20.96 -7.20 -4.21
C PRO A 775 20.01 -6.32 -5.04
N ASP A 776 19.23 -6.92 -5.95
CA ASP A 776 18.36 -6.33 -6.97
C ASP A 776 17.42 -7.47 -7.42
N THR A 777 16.37 -7.69 -6.62
CA THR A 777 15.52 -8.88 -6.63
C THR A 777 14.71 -8.99 -7.93
N ASP A 778 14.25 -7.87 -8.46
CA ASP A 778 13.46 -7.82 -9.69
C ASP A 778 14.29 -7.59 -10.97
N GLY A 779 15.53 -7.14 -10.80
CA GLY A 779 16.56 -7.04 -11.83
C GLY A 779 16.47 -5.78 -12.68
N ASP A 780 15.83 -4.73 -12.18
CA ASP A 780 15.61 -3.46 -12.87
C ASP A 780 16.80 -2.49 -12.75
N GLY A 781 17.75 -2.81 -11.88
CA GLY A 781 19.02 -2.08 -11.72
C GLY A 781 19.06 -1.05 -10.60
N ILE A 782 17.97 -0.89 -9.84
CA ILE A 782 18.01 -0.30 -8.49
C ILE A 782 18.32 -1.44 -7.50
N LEU A 783 18.89 -1.10 -6.33
CA LEU A 783 19.14 -2.10 -5.28
C LEU A 783 17.92 -2.14 -4.36
N ASP A 784 17.54 -3.32 -3.85
CA ASP A 784 16.33 -3.46 -3.02
C ASP A 784 16.34 -2.48 -1.83
N GLY A 785 17.50 -2.29 -1.19
CA GLY A 785 17.66 -1.30 -0.12
C GLY A 785 17.56 0.16 -0.55
N THR A 786 17.89 0.48 -1.80
CA THR A 786 17.67 1.82 -2.38
C THR A 786 16.20 2.04 -2.69
N GLU A 787 15.48 1.01 -3.13
CA GLU A 787 14.05 1.08 -3.38
C GLU A 787 13.24 1.21 -2.08
N VAL A 788 13.64 0.50 -1.02
CA VAL A 788 12.95 0.58 0.27
C VAL A 788 13.26 1.89 1.03
N TYR A 789 14.50 2.38 1.00
CA TYR A 789 14.94 3.53 1.81
C TYR A 789 15.26 4.80 1.02
N GLY A 790 15.07 4.80 -0.30
CA GLY A 790 15.28 5.95 -1.18
C GLY A 790 14.38 7.14 -0.85
N ASP A 791 14.68 8.31 -1.43
CA ASP A 791 13.80 9.48 -1.25
C ASP A 791 12.52 9.35 -2.11
N ASN A 792 12.52 8.47 -3.11
CA ASN A 792 11.34 8.03 -3.88
C ASN A 792 11.22 6.48 -3.85
N PRO A 793 10.61 5.90 -2.80
CA PRO A 793 10.57 4.44 -2.65
C PRO A 793 9.72 3.74 -3.73
N THR A 794 10.19 2.60 -4.23
CA THR A 794 9.53 1.70 -5.21
C THR A 794 9.33 0.29 -4.60
N ASP A 795 8.63 -0.61 -5.29
CA ASP A 795 8.49 -2.01 -4.84
C ASP A 795 9.68 -2.85 -5.30
N PRO A 796 10.58 -3.31 -4.39
CA PRO A 796 11.81 -4.02 -4.75
C PRO A 796 11.59 -5.42 -5.35
N THR A 797 10.34 -5.81 -5.57
CA THR A 797 9.96 -7.08 -6.20
C THR A 797 9.20 -6.91 -7.51
N ASP A 798 8.97 -5.67 -7.93
CA ASP A 798 8.25 -5.31 -9.15
C ASP A 798 9.03 -4.27 -9.97
N PRO A 799 9.60 -4.65 -11.13
CA PRO A 799 10.57 -3.82 -11.84
C PRO A 799 9.95 -2.62 -12.60
N ASP A 800 8.69 -2.29 -12.34
CA ASP A 800 7.81 -1.33 -13.05
C ASP A 800 6.64 -1.00 -12.10
N SER A 801 6.92 -0.20 -11.07
CA SER A 801 6.08 0.04 -9.89
C SER A 801 4.73 0.69 -10.22
N ASP A 802 4.65 1.46 -11.31
CA ASP A 802 3.43 2.14 -11.76
C ASP A 802 2.80 1.53 -13.03
N ASP A 803 3.35 0.42 -13.53
CA ASP A 803 2.82 -0.41 -14.61
C ASP A 803 2.75 0.32 -15.99
N ASP A 804 3.55 1.38 -16.19
CA ASP A 804 3.52 2.23 -17.38
C ASP A 804 4.38 1.68 -18.55
N GLY A 805 5.29 0.75 -18.24
CA GLY A 805 6.15 0.06 -19.20
C GLY A 805 7.58 0.59 -19.31
N LEU A 806 7.94 1.64 -18.58
CA LEU A 806 9.31 1.97 -18.18
C LEU A 806 9.64 1.20 -16.90
N CYS A 807 10.91 0.80 -16.73
CA CYS A 807 11.32 0.17 -15.48
C CYS A 807 11.67 1.29 -14.50
N ASP A 808 11.45 1.07 -13.21
CA ASP A 808 11.83 2.03 -12.17
C ASP A 808 13.32 2.38 -12.32
N GLY A 809 14.13 1.37 -12.62
CA GLY A 809 15.55 1.46 -12.82
C GLY A 809 16.07 1.43 -14.27
N PRO A 810 17.41 1.53 -14.41
CA PRO A 810 18.08 1.68 -15.69
C PRO A 810 18.19 0.39 -16.51
N ALA A 811 17.66 -0.75 -16.05
CA ALA A 811 17.79 -2.04 -16.70
C ALA A 811 16.45 -2.56 -17.25
N THR A 812 16.41 -2.80 -18.55
CA THR A 812 15.27 -3.49 -19.19
C THR A 812 15.06 -4.89 -18.61
N VAL A 813 13.93 -5.13 -17.95
CA VAL A 813 13.57 -6.46 -17.44
C VAL A 813 12.76 -7.26 -18.47
N SER A 814 13.03 -8.57 -18.53
CA SER A 814 12.38 -9.44 -19.51
C SER A 814 12.20 -10.86 -18.99
N SER A 815 10.95 -11.31 -18.94
CA SER A 815 10.60 -12.68 -18.56
C SER A 815 10.48 -13.61 -19.79
N PRO A 816 10.94 -14.86 -19.69
CA PRO A 816 10.73 -15.87 -20.74
C PRO A 816 9.27 -16.21 -21.03
N GLU A 817 8.34 -15.89 -20.10
CA GLU A 817 6.92 -16.24 -20.20
C GLU A 817 6.05 -15.12 -20.78
N THR A 818 6.28 -13.87 -20.35
CA THR A 818 5.48 -12.69 -20.73
C THR A 818 6.11 -11.83 -21.82
N GLY A 819 7.45 -11.85 -21.96
CA GLY A 819 8.17 -10.99 -22.89
C GLY A 819 8.98 -9.93 -22.16
N THR A 820 9.27 -8.81 -22.83
CA THR A 820 9.76 -7.60 -22.15
C THR A 820 8.67 -7.16 -21.18
N ILE A 821 9.03 -6.97 -19.92
CA ILE A 821 8.14 -6.50 -18.86
C ILE A 821 8.09 -4.98 -19.02
N CYS A 822 9.19 -4.33 -18.68
CA CYS A 822 9.44 -2.91 -18.85
C CYS A 822 10.72 -2.68 -19.70
N VAL A 823 10.96 -1.44 -20.14
CA VAL A 823 12.21 -1.01 -20.79
C VAL A 823 13.00 -0.06 -19.90
N GLU A 824 14.32 0.05 -20.09
CA GLU A 824 15.18 0.91 -19.25
C GLU A 824 14.56 2.30 -19.04
N GLY A 825 14.31 2.70 -17.80
CA GLY A 825 13.39 3.80 -17.48
C GLY A 825 13.72 4.60 -16.22
N GLU A 826 13.04 5.74 -16.12
CA GLU A 826 12.70 6.47 -14.90
C GLU A 826 13.87 6.93 -14.01
N ASP A 827 14.41 6.12 -13.10
CA ASP A 827 15.64 6.42 -12.36
C ASP A 827 16.88 5.92 -13.13
N MET A 828 17.38 6.77 -14.03
CA MET A 828 18.49 6.41 -14.91
C MET A 828 19.84 6.32 -14.20
N ASP A 829 19.98 6.91 -13.01
CA ASP A 829 21.22 6.86 -12.24
C ASP A 829 21.17 6.00 -10.97
N ALA A 830 20.01 5.39 -10.71
CA ALA A 830 19.71 4.42 -9.65
C ALA A 830 20.06 4.96 -8.27
N ASP A 831 19.73 6.24 -8.01
CA ASP A 831 20.00 6.90 -6.73
C ASP A 831 18.78 6.99 -5.80
N GLY A 832 17.64 6.44 -6.24
CA GLY A 832 16.38 6.37 -5.52
C GLY A 832 15.72 7.74 -5.37
N ARG A 833 15.91 8.65 -6.33
CA ARG A 833 15.30 9.98 -6.39
C ARG A 833 14.78 10.28 -7.79
N VAL A 834 13.81 11.17 -7.86
CA VAL A 834 13.34 11.75 -9.13
C VAL A 834 14.11 13.04 -9.42
N ASP A 835 15.00 13.04 -10.41
CA ASP A 835 15.68 14.24 -10.90
C ASP A 835 14.85 15.06 -11.91
N ASP A 836 15.22 16.33 -12.13
CA ASP A 836 14.59 17.25 -13.12
C ASP A 836 14.58 16.71 -14.58
N THR A 837 15.23 15.60 -14.88
CA THR A 837 15.33 15.00 -16.23
C THR A 837 14.79 13.58 -16.31
N GLU A 838 14.15 13.11 -15.24
CA GLU A 838 13.64 11.77 -15.04
C GLU A 838 12.12 11.82 -14.86
N THR A 839 11.47 10.73 -15.22
CA THR A 839 10.06 10.47 -14.89
C THR A 839 10.00 9.85 -13.49
N ASP A 840 8.86 9.92 -12.82
CA ASP A 840 8.68 9.42 -11.46
C ASP A 840 8.18 7.96 -11.50
N PRO A 841 8.97 6.96 -11.05
CA PRO A 841 8.60 5.55 -11.04
C PRO A 841 7.28 5.16 -10.34
N ASN A 842 6.69 6.10 -9.59
CA ASN A 842 5.44 5.90 -8.88
C ASN A 842 4.27 6.70 -9.48
N ASP A 843 4.48 7.33 -10.64
CA ASP A 843 3.51 8.19 -11.32
C ASP A 843 3.54 7.97 -12.83
N TRP A 844 2.66 7.08 -13.26
CA TRP A 844 2.53 6.61 -14.65
C TRP A 844 2.37 7.71 -15.73
N ASP A 845 2.11 8.97 -15.35
CA ASP A 845 1.97 10.17 -16.21
C ASP A 845 2.62 11.38 -15.51
N THR A 846 3.96 11.40 -15.42
CA THR A 846 4.74 12.34 -14.61
C THR A 846 4.37 13.82 -14.83
N ASP A 847 3.95 14.18 -16.04
CA ASP A 847 3.66 15.57 -16.40
C ASP A 847 2.18 15.98 -16.39
N ASP A 848 1.30 15.06 -15.98
CA ASP A 848 -0.16 15.19 -15.97
C ASP A 848 -0.74 15.55 -17.37
N GLY A 849 -0.10 15.13 -18.45
CA GLY A 849 -0.49 15.38 -19.85
C GLY A 849 -1.64 14.48 -20.31
N GLY A 850 -1.76 13.29 -19.72
CA GLY A 850 -2.79 12.30 -19.99
C GLY A 850 -2.35 11.21 -20.97
N VAL A 851 -1.04 10.97 -21.09
CA VAL A 851 -0.44 9.85 -21.81
C VAL A 851 0.71 9.34 -20.96
N ASP A 852 0.75 8.02 -20.74
CA ASP A 852 1.77 7.40 -19.91
C ASP A 852 3.20 7.60 -20.43
N ASP A 853 4.18 7.69 -19.53
CA ASP A 853 5.56 8.01 -19.85
C ASP A 853 6.20 6.95 -20.76
N GLY A 854 5.91 5.66 -20.51
CA GLY A 854 6.27 4.55 -21.37
C GLY A 854 5.71 4.68 -22.80
N THR A 855 4.47 5.12 -22.96
CA THR A 855 3.87 5.40 -24.26
C THR A 855 4.48 6.62 -24.93
N GLU A 856 4.81 7.66 -24.17
CA GLU A 856 5.47 8.87 -24.64
C GLU A 856 6.84 8.54 -25.25
N VAL A 857 7.67 7.83 -24.48
CA VAL A 857 8.97 7.30 -24.90
C VAL A 857 8.79 6.39 -26.12
N GLY A 858 7.78 5.53 -26.12
CA GLY A 858 7.42 4.65 -27.24
C GLY A 858 7.02 5.39 -28.52
N ARG A 859 6.42 6.58 -28.39
CA ARG A 859 6.04 7.49 -29.50
C ARG A 859 7.16 8.46 -29.89
N GLY A 860 8.14 8.65 -29.01
CA GLY A 860 9.21 9.64 -29.12
C GLY A 860 8.73 11.08 -28.85
N THR A 861 7.70 11.23 -28.01
CA THR A 861 7.31 12.47 -27.32
C THR A 861 8.11 12.60 -26.01
N ASP A 862 7.98 13.74 -25.30
CA ASP A 862 8.78 14.07 -24.12
C ASP A 862 7.91 13.90 -22.86
N PRO A 863 8.11 12.85 -22.02
CA PRO A 863 7.26 12.53 -20.85
C PRO A 863 7.28 13.57 -19.72
N LEU A 864 7.95 14.71 -19.93
CA LEU A 864 8.04 15.83 -19.01
C LEU A 864 7.48 17.13 -19.63
N ASP A 865 6.83 17.05 -20.80
CA ASP A 865 6.18 18.17 -21.50
C ASP A 865 4.72 17.84 -21.89
N PRO A 866 3.73 18.29 -21.08
CA PRO A 866 2.30 17.91 -21.21
C PRO A 866 1.61 18.60 -22.41
N SER A 867 2.41 19.11 -23.35
CA SER A 867 1.97 19.79 -24.54
C SER A 867 2.24 19.01 -25.82
N ASP A 868 2.92 17.86 -25.74
CA ASP A 868 3.31 17.05 -26.89
C ASP A 868 2.81 15.59 -26.92
N ASP A 869 2.25 15.12 -25.81
CA ASP A 869 1.50 13.86 -25.58
C ASP A 869 0.37 13.64 -26.60
N PHE A 870 -0.28 14.73 -27.03
CA PHE A 870 -1.17 14.72 -28.20
C PHE A 870 -0.51 15.39 -29.42
N PRO A 871 -0.18 14.66 -30.50
CA PRO A 871 0.34 15.28 -31.71
C PRO A 871 -0.63 16.35 -32.22
N ALA A 872 -0.09 17.52 -32.60
CA ALA A 872 -0.83 18.72 -33.02
C ALA A 872 -1.83 18.53 -34.19
N GLU A 873 -1.97 17.32 -34.73
CA GLU A 873 -2.96 16.95 -35.72
C GLU A 873 -4.33 16.61 -35.10
N ASP A 874 -4.40 16.33 -33.79
CA ASP A 874 -5.66 16.05 -33.05
C ASP A 874 -6.20 17.23 -32.21
N ALA A 875 -5.45 18.33 -32.08
CA ALA A 875 -5.86 19.54 -31.35
C ALA A 875 -6.93 20.43 -32.05
N TYR A 876 -7.67 19.93 -33.05
CA TYR A 876 -8.74 20.69 -33.72
C TYR A 876 -10.14 20.07 -33.59
N ARG A 877 -10.61 19.76 -32.37
CA ARG A 877 -12.07 19.54 -32.15
C ARG A 877 -12.68 20.08 -30.86
N VAL A 878 -12.04 21.02 -30.15
CA VAL A 878 -12.72 21.77 -29.08
C VAL A 878 -12.53 23.27 -29.27
N THR A 879 -13.33 23.87 -30.15
CA THR A 879 -13.97 25.20 -29.97
C THR A 879 -14.76 25.56 -31.23
N GLY A 880 -16.09 25.47 -31.14
CA GLY A 880 -17.00 25.68 -32.27
C GLY A 880 -18.22 26.52 -31.94
N GLY A 881 -18.01 27.69 -31.30
CA GLY A 881 -19.02 28.76 -31.24
C GLY A 881 -18.92 29.71 -32.43
N GLU A 882 -19.86 29.56 -33.36
CA GLU A 882 -20.37 30.56 -34.33
C GLU A 882 -19.49 31.21 -35.43
N GLN A 883 -19.98 31.00 -36.67
CA GLN A 883 -20.10 31.92 -37.82
C GLN A 883 -19.05 31.94 -38.97
N CYS A 884 -19.52 31.38 -40.10
CA CYS A 884 -19.53 31.91 -41.48
C CYS A 884 -18.24 32.30 -42.21
N GLY A 885 -17.93 31.57 -43.30
CA GLY A 885 -17.84 32.20 -44.62
C GLY A 885 -16.66 31.84 -45.55
N CYS A 886 -16.96 31.02 -46.56
CA CYS A 886 -16.55 31.12 -47.98
C CYS A 886 -15.09 30.87 -48.45
N THR A 887 -14.92 29.68 -49.07
CA THR A 887 -14.30 29.38 -50.39
C THR A 887 -12.85 29.80 -50.69
N ALA A 888 -11.98 28.86 -51.09
CA ALA A 888 -11.75 28.45 -52.48
C ALA A 888 -10.45 27.63 -52.69
N THR A 889 -10.62 26.44 -53.29
CA THR A 889 -9.88 25.85 -54.44
C THR A 889 -8.44 25.30 -54.35
N ASP A 890 -8.36 24.06 -54.88
CA ASP A 890 -7.32 23.39 -55.69
C ASP A 890 -6.16 22.67 -54.96
N ALA A 891 -6.21 21.32 -54.86
CA ALA A 891 -5.78 20.31 -55.86
C ALA A 891 -4.25 20.13 -55.88
N SER A 892 -3.70 18.97 -55.49
CA SER A 892 -3.64 17.74 -56.30
C SER A 892 -2.63 16.73 -55.66
N PRO A 893 -2.58 15.46 -56.14
CA PRO A 893 -2.33 14.27 -55.32
C PRO A 893 -0.95 13.61 -55.55
N PHE A 894 -0.60 12.62 -54.73
CA PHE A 894 0.35 11.58 -55.14
C PHE A 894 -0.13 10.18 -54.79
N SER A 895 -0.25 9.38 -55.85
CA SER A 895 -0.50 7.94 -55.89
C SER A 895 0.80 7.19 -56.23
N GLY A 896 0.99 5.99 -55.68
CA GLY A 896 1.92 4.97 -56.21
C GLY A 896 2.21 3.89 -55.15
N ALA A 897 1.54 2.74 -55.13
CA ALA A 897 1.65 1.57 -56.00
C ALA A 897 2.93 0.70 -55.81
N ALA A 898 2.68 -0.49 -55.23
CA ALA A 898 3.18 -1.83 -55.60
C ALA A 898 4.61 -2.29 -55.21
N GLY A 899 4.68 -3.49 -54.61
CA GLY A 899 5.92 -4.27 -54.48
C GLY A 899 5.78 -5.62 -53.78
N LEU A 900 5.20 -6.63 -54.46
CA LEU A 900 5.16 -8.06 -54.11
C LEU A 900 6.45 -8.77 -54.58
N TRP A 901 7.14 -9.59 -53.77
CA TRP A 901 7.91 -10.83 -54.17
C TRP A 901 8.29 -11.67 -52.91
N ILE A 902 7.68 -12.84 -52.64
CA ILE A 902 8.06 -14.27 -52.92
C ILE A 902 8.86 -15.04 -51.84
N LEU A 903 8.18 -16.06 -51.26
CA LEU A 903 8.53 -17.45 -50.85
C LEU A 903 9.98 -17.91 -50.58
N GLY A 904 10.11 -18.69 -49.48
CA GLY A 904 11.12 -19.75 -49.30
C GLY A 904 10.78 -20.75 -48.17
N MET A 905 10.53 -22.01 -48.51
CA MET A 905 10.20 -23.14 -47.62
C MET A 905 11.43 -23.92 -47.10
N LEU A 906 11.30 -24.49 -45.89
CA LEU A 906 11.75 -25.82 -45.37
C LEU A 906 13.25 -26.24 -45.44
N TRP A 907 13.85 -26.67 -44.31
CA TRP A 907 14.13 -28.09 -43.96
C TRP A 907 14.93 -28.29 -42.63
N LEU A 908 14.28 -28.96 -41.65
CA LEU A 908 14.72 -30.13 -40.84
C LEU A 908 16.08 -30.23 -40.09
N ALA A 909 15.93 -30.60 -38.80
CA ALA A 909 16.50 -31.81 -38.12
C ALA A 909 17.43 -31.57 -36.91
N GLY A 910 16.83 -31.62 -35.71
CA GLY A 910 16.97 -32.76 -34.78
C GLY A 910 18.22 -32.87 -33.91
N ARG A 911 18.01 -32.87 -32.59
CA ARG A 911 18.63 -33.88 -31.71
C ARG A 911 17.91 -34.04 -30.37
N ALA A 912 17.49 -35.27 -30.12
CA ALA A 912 17.06 -35.78 -28.82
C ALA A 912 18.25 -36.28 -27.99
N ARG A 913 18.19 -36.10 -26.66
CA ARG A 913 18.68 -37.00 -25.58
C ARG A 913 18.25 -36.37 -24.24
N ARG A 914 17.35 -36.97 -23.45
CA ARG A 914 17.60 -38.00 -22.40
C ARG A 914 18.69 -37.53 -21.42
N THR A 915 18.48 -37.43 -20.09
CA THR A 915 17.79 -38.36 -19.17
C THR A 915 17.80 -37.79 -17.75
N ARG A 916 16.73 -38.03 -16.96
CA ARG A 916 16.68 -38.50 -15.53
C ARG A 916 17.61 -37.77 -14.52
N ARG A 917 17.15 -37.40 -13.32
CA ARG A 917 16.50 -38.27 -12.32
C ARG A 917 16.26 -37.49 -11.01
N GLU A 918 15.16 -37.81 -10.31
CA GLU A 918 14.98 -37.98 -8.84
C GLU A 918 15.61 -36.95 -7.87
N ALA A 919 15.05 -36.56 -6.73
CA ALA A 919 13.77 -36.70 -6.04
C ALA A 919 13.99 -36.08 -4.62
N GLN A 920 12.90 -35.71 -3.95
CA GLN A 920 12.74 -35.57 -2.48
C GLN A 920 13.39 -34.36 -1.77
N LYS A 921 12.56 -33.45 -1.28
CA LYS A 921 12.04 -33.54 0.10
C LYS A 921 10.55 -33.23 0.12
#